data_AF-A0A3G6RZV0-F1
#
_entry.id   AF-A0A3G6RZV0-F1
#
_cell.length_a   1.000
_cell.length_b   1.000
_cell.length_c   1.000
_cell.angle_alpha   90.00
_cell.angle_beta   90.00
_cell.angle_gamma   90.00
#
_symmetry.space_group_name_H-M   'P 1'
#
loop_
_entity.id
_entity.type
_entity.pdbx_description
1 polymer ?
#
loop_
_entity_poly.entity_id
_entity_poly.type
_entity_poly.pdbx_seq_one_letter_code
_entity_poly.pdbx_strand_id
1 'polypeptide(L)'
;MESAILTAKNGIPVRLKGISPQINGANYEISPSYYNIKGELLNFYYKGILYTYIGEIDYYESDRKHKKLKKGYCKSSVYVNYKKYENQIDNLLKPENWFEDFEFAKKGDLFKIDRVEFKGSLTNGYKKYFIYSQYEFKINNLEIDFSNSDQYPPENLNVNSPNYSKKVRTDRDLQSNYSNIEEGNFFTKNFKNKIDGIKISDASKEILYEGIIKICFRIDKIYREVLDILAIEKLQSILNLINGIPVGVDAHNYIDNIASPITTSYLTKTDKTIAHLLIDWGYKDLLNTKELAFDVNEDQFYNGVYRPFDNYYNALVNFHNNLSYKDESLLFGSPATLPATWDSTILLEQDNKRFQYLCHVLPSSAISLLSASERIKVIETFINETSLSYEAQFNILKIIHSFYLFPEDGETFLIFLLKTRSGVYTNFDLLFRLFDDDTKQYISPVVGFFANEKTYRRNFIYGLYQVWKKSKYDFRFIPSGVTPTEDGTNPNAYFQTSQGEQYYKPDNDDNYYVTLEFAYNEVSNNPNFKINSDTEYTINKDLNREKVTITRVITHNRSSKEYIFLDPNASVQIEKKEMEFHLYQPLNMIGFKEFENLKEYLPKDPILPAFVYYYCQDYERIKEINTAWSTGIDIAAEILIFFTTGGVGLIKDLKYLKYVTKIGKAIRATSATQDVVLTLRGVEAGFEVFSVTSAMCYSAANYIATTSDNETAQKVARVFFWLTMLSAGATIYARRKAANAARDLVSNQTTFNTLSDEIKSVANHLVGAEDMAMFTYKAKLQNEYPYFYSYYIQLPNIGGVDYQKVFQAEFKNLKPNQLAKLNSSTINTAANWRDLYTKSIIDRKMVEVIANQGKVDDILRFYAEPILRKELEAMYFDSRWRFLDNFGNIDNIVYNELKEKPLGIHFLLDTKTLPKNSIEMFDADDVIEILASKLPSESHLGTLFQKNRLTWAKSIKNYPVNIEIIPLSKNQLKSLYERHFDLFANISKRTFNSYKGSNRLFVKINCYESGVLVEPTILENYLSGYKTTAEKLYSAAPNLKAQHHFVDPDDWGKFRTFARNAFDDAGDSRFNETEVKFLYNFFANHFHKGNRFVVEMESILYTCRNCQKYLQAAQKYAKSQNKIIEFKFLAHTEAVDMDAVLKLIE
;
A
#
# COMPACT_ATOMS: atom_id res chain seq x y z
N MET A 1 -49.09 -24.85 4.44
CA MET A 1 -47.65 -24.58 4.26
C MET A 1 -47.44 -23.14 4.64
N GLU A 2 -46.44 -22.86 5.46
CA GLU A 2 -46.09 -21.50 5.84
C GLU A 2 -44.82 -21.09 5.06
N SER A 3 -44.76 -19.82 4.65
CA SER A 3 -43.62 -19.29 3.89
C SER A 3 -42.49 -18.92 4.86
N ALA A 4 -41.28 -19.42 4.59
CA ALA A 4 -40.08 -19.17 5.38
C ALA A 4 -39.12 -18.23 4.62
N ILE A 5 -38.48 -17.32 5.36
CA ILE A 5 -37.61 -16.26 4.84
C ILE A 5 -36.34 -16.11 5.70
N LEU A 6 -35.25 -15.63 5.09
CA LEU A 6 -33.95 -15.48 5.76
C LEU A 6 -33.89 -14.17 6.56
N THR A 7 -33.49 -14.20 7.84
CA THR A 7 -33.34 -12.97 8.66
C THR A 7 -31.94 -12.40 8.67
N ALA A 8 -31.83 -11.07 8.63
CA ALA A 8 -30.56 -10.33 8.74
C ALA A 8 -29.92 -10.38 10.14
N LYS A 9 -30.58 -11.01 11.13
CA LYS A 9 -30.09 -11.07 12.52
C LYS A 9 -28.98 -12.11 12.71
N ASN A 10 -28.93 -13.16 11.88
CA ASN A 10 -27.96 -14.27 11.94
C ASN A 10 -28.00 -15.18 10.68
N GLY A 11 -28.61 -14.78 9.56
CA GLY A 11 -28.86 -15.69 8.44
C GLY A 11 -29.80 -16.86 8.79
N ILE A 12 -30.73 -16.67 9.73
CA ILE A 12 -31.62 -17.74 10.23
C ILE A 12 -32.93 -17.73 9.44
N PRO A 13 -33.40 -18.89 8.94
CA PRO A 13 -34.72 -19.02 8.33
C PRO A 13 -35.82 -18.98 9.40
N VAL A 14 -36.80 -18.09 9.21
CA VAL A 14 -37.91 -17.91 10.13
C VAL A 14 -39.25 -17.93 9.41
N ARG A 15 -40.31 -18.15 10.19
CA ARG A 15 -41.70 -18.05 9.81
C ARG A 15 -42.47 -17.28 10.89
N LEU A 16 -43.73 -16.91 10.64
CA LEU A 16 -44.58 -16.32 11.66
C LEU A 16 -44.94 -17.31 12.76
N LYS A 17 -45.07 -16.80 13.99
CA LYS A 17 -45.43 -17.57 15.17
C LYS A 17 -46.93 -17.88 15.21
N GLY A 18 -47.25 -19.17 15.34
CA GLY A 18 -48.63 -19.69 15.43
C GLY A 18 -49.10 -20.41 14.16
N ILE A 19 -50.10 -21.29 14.31
CA ILE A 19 -50.80 -21.90 13.17
C ILE A 19 -51.63 -20.81 12.51
N SER A 20 -51.44 -20.55 11.21
CA SER A 20 -52.31 -19.64 10.46
C SER A 20 -53.78 -20.07 10.57
N PRO A 21 -54.64 -19.36 11.35
CA PRO A 21 -56.05 -19.73 11.47
C PRO A 21 -56.74 -19.32 10.17
N GLN A 22 -57.34 -20.28 9.46
CA GLN A 22 -58.31 -19.96 8.41
C GLN A 22 -59.58 -19.39 9.07
N ILE A 23 -59.52 -18.11 9.43
CA ILE A 23 -60.69 -17.32 9.81
C ILE A 23 -60.74 -16.15 8.82
N ASN A 24 -61.72 -16.20 7.91
CA ASN A 24 -62.03 -15.20 6.88
C ASN A 24 -60.99 -15.04 5.74
N GLY A 25 -60.24 -16.10 5.39
CA GLY A 25 -59.60 -16.21 4.07
C GLY A 25 -58.42 -15.28 3.76
N ALA A 26 -57.97 -14.46 4.71
CA ALA A 26 -56.74 -13.70 4.59
C ALA A 26 -55.56 -14.53 5.11
N ASN A 27 -54.61 -14.89 4.23
CA ASN A 27 -53.33 -15.42 4.67
C ASN A 27 -52.62 -14.36 5.53
N TYR A 28 -52.15 -14.74 6.72
CA TYR A 28 -51.16 -13.94 7.45
C TYR A 28 -49.81 -14.09 6.75
N GLU A 29 -49.68 -13.46 5.58
CA GLU A 29 -48.45 -13.51 4.81
C GLU A 29 -47.60 -12.27 5.16
N ILE A 30 -46.39 -12.50 5.66
CA ILE A 30 -45.36 -11.47 5.61
C ILE A 30 -45.15 -11.18 4.12
N SER A 31 -45.46 -9.96 3.68
CA SER A 31 -45.13 -9.53 2.32
C SER A 31 -43.72 -8.93 2.35
N PRO A 32 -42.69 -9.62 1.81
CA PRO A 32 -41.33 -9.09 1.77
C PRO A 32 -41.32 -7.88 0.84
N SER A 33 -40.69 -6.79 1.28
CA SER A 33 -40.56 -5.58 0.47
C SER A 33 -39.16 -5.42 -0.10
N TYR A 34 -38.12 -5.76 0.68
CA TYR A 34 -36.72 -5.68 0.25
C TYR A 34 -35.84 -6.73 0.94
N TYR A 35 -34.90 -7.28 0.17
CA TYR A 35 -33.81 -8.14 0.62
C TYR A 35 -32.47 -7.44 0.42
N ASN A 36 -31.45 -7.82 1.19
CA ASN A 36 -30.07 -7.43 0.90
C ASN A 36 -29.45 -8.30 -0.20
N ILE A 37 -28.22 -7.99 -0.60
CA ILE A 37 -27.53 -8.70 -1.69
C ILE A 37 -27.29 -10.20 -1.42
N LYS A 38 -27.35 -10.65 -0.16
CA LYS A 38 -27.23 -12.07 0.24
C LYS A 38 -28.60 -12.76 0.38
N GLY A 39 -29.69 -12.01 0.19
CA GLY A 39 -31.07 -12.47 0.30
C GLY A 39 -31.64 -12.46 1.72
N GLU A 40 -30.99 -11.75 2.65
CA GLU A 40 -31.55 -11.55 3.99
C GLU A 40 -32.63 -10.46 3.96
N LEU A 41 -33.76 -10.73 4.61
CA LEU A 41 -34.90 -9.82 4.69
C LEU A 41 -34.51 -8.53 5.39
N LEU A 42 -34.63 -7.40 4.69
CA LEU A 42 -34.45 -6.07 5.27
C LEU A 42 -35.80 -5.49 5.70
N ASN A 43 -36.77 -5.48 4.80
CA ASN A 43 -38.07 -4.81 5.01
C ASN A 43 -39.23 -5.75 4.70
N PHE A 44 -40.31 -5.67 5.49
CA PHE A 44 -41.55 -6.40 5.22
C PHE A 44 -42.79 -5.71 5.78
N TYR A 45 -43.95 -6.01 5.19
CA TYR A 45 -45.25 -5.62 5.74
C TYR A 45 -45.87 -6.75 6.57
N TYR A 46 -46.38 -6.40 7.75
CA TYR A 46 -47.23 -7.27 8.57
C TYR A 46 -48.43 -6.47 9.10
N LYS A 47 -49.65 -6.96 8.82
CA LYS A 47 -50.91 -6.27 9.16
C LYS A 47 -50.95 -4.80 8.70
N GLY A 48 -50.40 -4.52 7.52
CA GLY A 48 -50.29 -3.17 6.94
C GLY A 48 -49.17 -2.28 7.50
N ILE A 49 -48.44 -2.73 8.53
CA ILE A 49 -47.32 -1.98 9.12
C ILE A 49 -46.02 -2.43 8.47
N LEU A 50 -45.22 -1.47 7.98
CA LEU A 50 -43.87 -1.72 7.48
C LEU A 50 -42.89 -1.86 8.64
N TYR A 51 -42.15 -2.97 8.66
CA TYR A 51 -41.04 -3.24 9.56
C TYR A 51 -39.73 -3.24 8.78
N THR A 52 -38.68 -2.67 9.38
CA THR A 52 -37.34 -2.50 8.82
C THR A 52 -36.31 -3.06 9.80
N TYR A 53 -35.33 -3.81 9.31
CA TYR A 53 -34.24 -4.33 10.13
C TYR A 53 -33.30 -3.20 10.57
N ILE A 54 -33.06 -3.11 11.88
CA ILE A 54 -32.16 -2.16 12.53
C ILE A 54 -31.02 -2.94 13.18
N GLY A 55 -29.81 -2.76 12.63
CA GLY A 55 -28.55 -3.24 13.20
C GLY A 55 -27.89 -2.19 14.10
N GLU A 56 -26.64 -2.45 14.51
CA GLU A 56 -25.90 -1.53 15.41
C GLU A 56 -25.46 -0.24 14.72
N ILE A 57 -25.02 -0.35 13.46
CA ILE A 57 -24.55 0.78 12.66
C ILE A 57 -25.66 1.79 12.33
N ASP A 58 -26.91 1.31 12.31
CA ASP A 58 -28.11 2.10 12.01
C ASP A 58 -28.50 3.06 13.15
N TYR A 59 -27.95 2.89 14.36
CA TYR A 59 -28.07 3.86 15.44
C TYR A 59 -27.09 5.03 15.30
N TYR A 60 -27.46 6.20 15.82
CA TYR A 60 -26.51 7.29 16.04
C TYR A 60 -25.37 6.85 16.96
N GLU A 61 -24.16 7.38 16.74
CA GLU A 61 -22.96 6.92 17.45
C GLU A 61 -23.03 7.15 18.97
N SER A 62 -23.66 8.25 19.40
CA SER A 62 -24.02 8.54 20.80
C SER A 62 -24.82 7.39 21.44
N ASP A 63 -25.73 6.81 20.68
CA ASP A 63 -26.77 5.91 21.17
C ASP A 63 -26.32 4.45 21.17
N ARG A 64 -25.27 4.10 20.43
CA ARG A 64 -24.72 2.73 20.38
C ARG A 64 -24.29 2.19 21.76
N LYS A 65 -23.97 3.09 22.69
CA LYS A 65 -23.62 2.76 24.10
C LYS A 65 -24.85 2.64 25.02
N HIS A 66 -26.08 2.79 24.50
CA HIS A 66 -27.29 2.78 25.30
C HIS A 66 -27.57 1.39 25.88
N LYS A 67 -27.78 1.29 27.20
CA LYS A 67 -27.87 0.02 27.95
C LYS A 67 -29.00 -0.92 27.52
N LYS A 68 -29.96 -0.44 26.71
CA LYS A 68 -31.13 -1.20 26.22
C LYS A 68 -31.15 -1.39 24.69
N LEU A 69 -30.01 -1.18 24.00
CA LEU A 69 -29.94 -1.27 22.53
C LEU A 69 -30.50 -2.61 22.01
N LYS A 70 -31.48 -2.56 21.10
CA LYS A 70 -32.07 -3.74 20.44
C LYS A 70 -31.52 -3.89 19.02
N LYS A 71 -31.46 -5.14 18.53
CA LYS A 71 -31.17 -5.48 17.12
C LYS A 71 -32.25 -6.43 16.60
N GLY A 72 -32.80 -6.15 15.42
CA GLY A 72 -34.00 -6.83 14.90
C GLY A 72 -34.87 -5.91 14.07
N TYR A 73 -36.13 -6.27 13.85
CA TYR A 73 -37.04 -5.52 12.99
C TYR A 73 -37.85 -4.53 13.82
N CYS A 74 -37.80 -3.24 13.47
CA CYS A 74 -38.54 -2.16 14.11
C CYS A 74 -39.57 -1.58 13.14
N LYS A 75 -40.68 -1.02 13.66
CA LYS A 75 -41.64 -0.27 12.83
C LYS A 75 -40.93 0.86 12.10
N SER A 76 -41.00 0.86 10.77
CA SER A 76 -40.22 1.77 9.93
C SER A 76 -40.57 3.24 10.21
N SER A 77 -41.84 3.55 10.49
CA SER A 77 -42.27 4.90 10.90
C SER A 77 -41.63 5.40 12.21
N VAL A 78 -41.38 4.51 13.17
CA VAL A 78 -40.73 4.84 14.45
C VAL A 78 -39.23 5.05 14.24
N TYR A 79 -38.59 4.21 13.42
CA TYR A 79 -37.20 4.39 13.04
C TYR A 79 -36.95 5.68 12.24
N VAL A 80 -37.83 5.99 11.27
CA VAL A 80 -37.79 7.26 10.53
C VAL A 80 -37.96 8.45 11.48
N ASN A 81 -38.89 8.39 12.43
CA ASN A 81 -39.03 9.44 13.44
C ASN A 81 -37.78 9.58 14.33
N TYR A 82 -37.12 8.47 14.67
CA TYR A 82 -35.83 8.49 15.37
C TYR A 82 -34.69 9.11 14.55
N LYS A 83 -34.71 8.93 13.22
CA LYS A 83 -33.74 9.59 12.33
C LYS A 83 -34.08 11.05 12.01
N LYS A 84 -35.37 11.43 12.04
CA LYS A 84 -35.80 12.82 11.89
C LYS A 84 -35.46 13.66 13.11
N TYR A 85 -35.78 13.20 14.31
CA TYR A 85 -35.70 13.98 15.54
C TYR A 85 -34.68 13.41 16.53
N GLU A 86 -33.88 14.26 17.15
CA GLU A 86 -32.92 13.86 18.17
C GLU A 86 -33.61 13.35 19.46
N ASN A 87 -32.84 12.62 20.29
CA ASN A 87 -33.25 12.11 21.59
C ASN A 87 -34.46 11.15 21.60
N GLN A 88 -34.81 10.55 20.45
CA GLN A 88 -35.92 9.59 20.33
C GLN A 88 -35.55 8.13 20.68
N ILE A 89 -34.32 7.86 21.15
CA ILE A 89 -33.81 6.50 21.39
C ILE A 89 -34.69 5.67 22.35
N ASP A 90 -35.17 6.26 23.44
CA ASP A 90 -36.07 5.57 24.38
C ASP A 90 -37.43 5.24 23.78
N ASN A 91 -37.95 6.08 22.87
CA ASN A 91 -39.18 5.80 22.15
C ASN A 91 -39.00 4.71 21.09
N LEU A 92 -37.85 4.70 20.40
CA LEU A 92 -37.49 3.64 19.47
C LEU A 92 -37.39 2.28 20.17
N LEU A 93 -36.78 2.21 21.34
CA LEU A 93 -36.50 0.96 22.07
C LEU A 93 -37.70 0.35 22.82
N LYS A 94 -38.87 1.00 22.82
CA LYS A 94 -40.09 0.46 23.45
C LYS A 94 -40.51 -0.88 22.82
N PRO A 95 -40.85 -1.93 23.62
CA PRO A 95 -41.12 -3.27 23.09
C PRO A 95 -42.15 -3.32 21.95
N GLU A 96 -43.24 -2.56 22.04
CA GLU A 96 -44.31 -2.51 21.05
C GLU A 96 -43.90 -1.99 19.67
N ASN A 97 -42.70 -1.40 19.55
CA ASN A 97 -42.14 -0.92 18.29
C ASN A 97 -41.25 -1.96 17.60
N TRP A 98 -40.93 -3.07 18.26
CA TRP A 98 -40.11 -4.16 17.73
C TRP A 98 -40.97 -5.38 17.39
N PHE A 99 -40.57 -6.10 16.36
CA PHE A 99 -41.22 -7.32 15.92
C PHE A 99 -40.57 -8.54 16.58
N GLU A 100 -41.35 -9.27 17.39
CA GLU A 100 -40.89 -10.45 18.14
C GLU A 100 -41.72 -11.72 17.81
N ASP A 101 -42.65 -11.63 16.85
CA ASP A 101 -43.56 -12.72 16.40
C ASP A 101 -42.92 -13.73 15.41
N PHE A 102 -41.59 -13.86 15.40
CA PHE A 102 -40.89 -14.88 14.60
C PHE A 102 -40.73 -16.20 15.36
N GLU A 103 -40.84 -17.32 14.66
CA GLU A 103 -40.37 -18.63 15.11
C GLU A 103 -39.48 -19.28 14.02
N PHE A 104 -38.65 -20.26 14.41
CA PHE A 104 -37.78 -20.95 13.46
C PHE A 104 -38.58 -21.70 12.38
N ALA A 105 -38.04 -21.70 11.15
CA ALA A 105 -38.59 -22.50 10.06
C ALA A 105 -38.57 -24.00 10.38
N LYS A 106 -39.51 -24.77 9.84
CA LYS A 106 -39.68 -26.21 10.09
C LYS A 106 -39.63 -27.02 8.79
N LYS A 107 -39.42 -28.33 8.91
CA LYS A 107 -39.49 -29.23 7.75
C LYS A 107 -40.90 -29.20 7.15
N GLY A 108 -40.99 -29.03 5.83
CA GLY A 108 -42.23 -28.86 5.07
C GLY A 108 -42.65 -27.41 4.80
N ASP A 109 -42.00 -26.42 5.42
CA ASP A 109 -42.21 -25.00 5.09
C ASP A 109 -41.60 -24.65 3.72
N LEU A 110 -42.15 -23.63 3.07
CA LEU A 110 -41.71 -23.17 1.75
C LEU A 110 -40.72 -22.02 1.90
N PHE A 111 -39.42 -22.29 1.71
CA PHE A 111 -38.39 -21.27 1.76
C PHE A 111 -38.30 -20.51 0.43
N LYS A 112 -38.18 -19.18 0.50
CA LYS A 112 -37.97 -18.30 -0.65
C LYS A 112 -36.83 -17.33 -0.36
N ILE A 113 -35.92 -17.15 -1.32
CA ILE A 113 -34.83 -16.19 -1.24
C ILE A 113 -34.44 -15.64 -2.62
N ASP A 114 -34.26 -14.33 -2.66
CA ASP A 114 -33.79 -13.58 -3.82
C ASP A 114 -32.41 -12.98 -3.49
N ARG A 115 -31.36 -13.33 -4.24
CA ARG A 115 -29.97 -12.93 -3.91
C ARG A 115 -29.11 -12.63 -5.12
N VAL A 116 -27.98 -11.99 -4.89
CA VAL A 116 -26.89 -11.83 -5.87
C VAL A 116 -25.92 -13.01 -5.77
N GLU A 117 -25.39 -13.41 -6.92
CA GLU A 117 -24.30 -14.39 -7.05
C GLU A 117 -22.94 -13.67 -7.13
N PHE A 118 -22.00 -14.01 -6.24
CA PHE A 118 -20.66 -13.42 -6.23
C PHE A 118 -19.58 -14.29 -6.88
N LYS A 119 -19.84 -15.59 -7.05
CA LYS A 119 -18.88 -16.58 -7.54
C LYS A 119 -18.39 -16.29 -8.94
N GLY A 120 -17.06 -16.29 -9.12
CA GLY A 120 -16.39 -16.07 -10.40
C GLY A 120 -16.83 -17.02 -11.51
N SER A 121 -17.18 -18.27 -11.17
CA SER A 121 -17.69 -19.27 -12.12
C SER A 121 -19.07 -18.94 -12.70
N LEU A 122 -19.87 -18.12 -12.01
CA LEU A 122 -21.16 -17.62 -12.50
C LEU A 122 -20.98 -16.27 -13.20
N THR A 123 -20.16 -15.39 -12.63
CA THR A 123 -19.97 -13.99 -13.06
C THR A 123 -18.92 -13.80 -14.17
N ASN A 124 -18.52 -14.87 -14.86
CA ASN A 124 -17.50 -14.89 -15.91
C ASN A 124 -16.16 -14.27 -15.46
N GLY A 125 -15.59 -14.80 -14.37
CA GLY A 125 -14.37 -14.28 -13.77
C GLY A 125 -14.54 -12.87 -13.19
N TYR A 126 -15.69 -12.60 -12.56
CA TYR A 126 -16.02 -11.29 -11.96
C TYR A 126 -16.14 -10.14 -12.99
N LYS A 127 -16.48 -10.45 -14.25
CA LYS A 127 -16.61 -9.47 -15.36
C LYS A 127 -18.05 -9.10 -15.71
N LYS A 128 -19.03 -9.88 -15.26
CA LYS A 128 -20.45 -9.49 -15.28
C LYS A 128 -20.74 -8.57 -14.10
N TYR A 129 -21.64 -7.59 -14.25
CA TYR A 129 -21.95 -6.68 -13.15
C TYR A 129 -22.67 -7.39 -12.02
N PHE A 130 -23.78 -8.08 -12.28
CA PHE A 130 -24.27 -9.09 -11.32
C PHE A 130 -25.23 -10.09 -11.96
N ILE A 131 -25.25 -11.29 -11.38
CA ILE A 131 -26.31 -12.29 -11.62
C ILE A 131 -27.22 -12.28 -10.40
N TYR A 132 -28.51 -12.11 -10.66
CA TYR A 132 -29.56 -12.18 -9.66
C TYR A 132 -30.24 -13.55 -9.74
N SER A 133 -30.40 -14.22 -8.60
CA SER A 133 -30.96 -15.56 -8.51
C SER A 133 -32.14 -15.60 -7.55
N GLN A 134 -33.27 -16.11 -8.04
CA GLN A 134 -34.42 -16.44 -7.22
C GLN A 134 -34.42 -17.94 -6.94
N TYR A 135 -34.63 -18.30 -5.67
CA TYR A 135 -34.67 -19.68 -5.19
C TYR A 135 -35.96 -19.89 -4.39
N GLU A 136 -36.66 -20.98 -4.68
CA GLU A 136 -37.87 -21.38 -3.97
C GLU A 136 -37.85 -22.90 -3.76
N PHE A 137 -37.83 -23.37 -2.50
CA PHE A 137 -37.82 -24.81 -2.22
C PHE A 137 -38.53 -25.17 -0.91
N LYS A 138 -39.01 -26.41 -0.80
CA LYS A 138 -39.52 -26.94 0.48
C LYS A 138 -38.38 -27.40 1.36
N ILE A 139 -38.40 -26.97 2.61
CA ILE A 139 -37.40 -27.33 3.62
C ILE A 139 -37.55 -28.83 3.96
N ASN A 140 -36.67 -29.68 3.43
CA ASN A 140 -36.59 -31.10 3.79
C ASN A 140 -35.46 -31.37 4.82
N ASN A 141 -34.41 -30.54 4.80
CA ASN A 141 -33.35 -30.48 5.79
C ASN A 141 -33.37 -29.11 6.52
N LEU A 142 -33.07 -29.10 7.82
CA LEU A 142 -32.89 -27.88 8.62
C LEU A 142 -31.42 -27.56 8.91
N GLU A 143 -30.51 -28.48 8.58
CA GLU A 143 -29.05 -28.35 8.78
C GLU A 143 -28.33 -27.67 7.61
N ILE A 144 -29.06 -27.37 6.52
CA ILE A 144 -28.54 -26.57 5.40
C ILE A 144 -28.26 -25.14 5.87
N ASP A 145 -27.09 -24.60 5.53
CA ASP A 145 -26.80 -23.19 5.69
C ASP A 145 -27.63 -22.38 4.68
N PHE A 146 -28.70 -21.76 5.18
CA PHE A 146 -29.61 -20.97 4.34
C PHE A 146 -28.95 -19.69 3.78
N SER A 147 -27.78 -19.29 4.27
CA SER A 147 -26.96 -18.23 3.68
C SER A 147 -26.08 -18.72 2.51
N ASN A 148 -25.94 -20.03 2.32
CA ASN A 148 -25.11 -20.66 1.30
C ASN A 148 -25.96 -21.38 0.23
N SER A 149 -26.05 -20.78 -0.96
CA SER A 149 -26.84 -21.29 -2.08
C SER A 149 -26.30 -22.56 -2.76
N ASP A 150 -25.10 -23.03 -2.41
CA ASP A 150 -24.59 -24.34 -2.87
C ASP A 150 -25.23 -25.51 -2.13
N GLN A 151 -25.73 -25.27 -0.91
CA GLN A 151 -26.37 -26.29 -0.09
C GLN A 151 -27.88 -26.45 -0.40
N TYR A 152 -28.42 -25.61 -1.29
CA TYR A 152 -29.84 -25.65 -1.65
C TYR A 152 -30.15 -26.89 -2.51
N PRO A 153 -31.36 -27.48 -2.35
CA PRO A 153 -31.71 -28.73 -3.04
C PRO A 153 -31.73 -28.58 -4.58
N PRO A 154 -31.34 -29.64 -5.31
CA PRO A 154 -31.35 -29.65 -6.78
C PRO A 154 -32.77 -29.45 -7.32
N GLU A 155 -32.86 -28.88 -8.53
CA GLU A 155 -34.12 -28.44 -9.12
C GLU A 155 -35.11 -29.59 -9.36
N ASN A 156 -36.36 -29.37 -8.95
CA ASN A 156 -37.48 -30.28 -9.08
C ASN A 156 -38.78 -29.45 -9.08
N LEU A 157 -39.33 -29.24 -10.27
CA LEU A 157 -40.45 -28.32 -10.50
C LEU A 157 -41.83 -28.86 -10.07
N ASN A 158 -41.91 -30.08 -9.51
CA ASN A 158 -43.17 -30.62 -9.01
C ASN A 158 -43.53 -30.01 -7.64
N VAL A 159 -44.36 -28.97 -7.66
CA VAL A 159 -44.90 -28.27 -6.47
C VAL A 159 -45.48 -29.20 -5.40
N ASN A 160 -45.99 -30.38 -5.75
CA ASN A 160 -46.54 -31.34 -4.78
C ASN A 160 -45.48 -32.23 -4.13
N SER A 161 -44.27 -32.32 -4.69
CA SER A 161 -43.16 -33.09 -4.13
C SER A 161 -42.70 -32.52 -2.77
N PRO A 162 -42.25 -33.35 -1.80
CA PRO A 162 -41.53 -32.86 -0.62
C PRO A 162 -40.14 -32.31 -0.98
N ASN A 163 -39.60 -32.66 -2.15
CA ASN A 163 -38.32 -32.18 -2.66
C ASN A 163 -38.49 -31.07 -3.72
N TYR A 164 -39.60 -30.33 -3.70
CA TYR A 164 -39.81 -29.21 -4.62
C TYR A 164 -38.70 -28.17 -4.47
N SER A 165 -38.08 -27.80 -5.59
CA SER A 165 -37.02 -26.78 -5.68
C SER A 165 -37.07 -26.14 -7.06
N LYS A 166 -37.05 -24.82 -7.11
CA LYS A 166 -37.05 -24.00 -8.33
C LYS A 166 -35.95 -22.96 -8.23
N LYS A 167 -35.17 -22.82 -9.30
CA LYS A 167 -34.08 -21.86 -9.40
C LYS A 167 -34.21 -21.04 -10.69
N VAL A 168 -34.22 -19.73 -10.58
CA VAL A 168 -34.24 -18.82 -11.73
C VAL A 168 -33.02 -17.92 -11.63
N ARG A 169 -32.07 -18.07 -12.56
CA ARG A 169 -30.92 -17.16 -12.68
C ARG A 169 -31.18 -16.13 -13.76
N THR A 170 -30.94 -14.88 -13.43
CA THR A 170 -31.09 -13.72 -14.29
C THR A 170 -29.75 -13.03 -14.41
N ASP A 171 -29.15 -13.10 -15.60
CA ASP A 171 -27.98 -12.31 -15.93
C ASP A 171 -28.41 -10.90 -16.29
N ARG A 172 -28.03 -9.91 -15.47
CA ARG A 172 -28.45 -8.52 -15.69
C ARG A 172 -27.79 -7.97 -16.95
N ASP A 173 -26.54 -8.37 -17.23
CA ASP A 173 -25.78 -8.07 -18.45
C ASP A 173 -26.53 -8.39 -19.76
N LEU A 174 -27.55 -9.27 -19.71
CA LEU A 174 -28.35 -9.68 -20.88
C LEU A 174 -29.79 -9.14 -20.91
N GLN A 175 -30.34 -8.65 -19.79
CA GLN A 175 -31.72 -8.11 -19.75
C GLN A 175 -31.84 -6.68 -20.27
N SER A 176 -30.72 -5.98 -20.34
CA SER A 176 -30.64 -4.55 -20.63
C SER A 176 -29.23 -4.28 -21.13
N ASN A 177 -29.06 -3.83 -22.38
CA ASN A 177 -27.75 -3.44 -22.89
C ASN A 177 -27.10 -2.44 -21.93
N TYR A 178 -25.88 -2.72 -21.47
CA TYR A 178 -25.29 -2.02 -20.31
C TYR A 178 -24.99 -0.54 -20.51
N SER A 179 -25.00 -0.09 -21.76
CA SER A 179 -25.08 1.32 -22.14
C SER A 179 -26.29 2.07 -21.54
N ASN A 180 -27.26 1.37 -20.95
CA ASN A 180 -28.54 1.93 -20.50
C ASN A 180 -28.83 1.76 -18.98
N ILE A 181 -27.91 1.21 -18.18
CA ILE A 181 -28.02 1.21 -16.71
C ILE A 181 -26.94 2.12 -16.13
N GLU A 182 -27.38 3.16 -15.44
CA GLU A 182 -26.58 4.33 -15.10
C GLU A 182 -25.37 3.98 -14.18
N GLU A 183 -25.53 3.11 -13.20
CA GLU A 183 -24.44 2.75 -12.27
C GLU A 183 -23.53 1.60 -12.76
N GLY A 184 -23.92 0.87 -13.80
CA GLY A 184 -23.17 -0.29 -14.33
C GLY A 184 -21.83 0.08 -15.00
N ASN A 185 -21.69 1.34 -15.40
CA ASN A 185 -20.45 1.88 -15.97
C ASN A 185 -19.37 2.10 -14.91
N PHE A 186 -19.74 2.46 -13.66
CA PHE A 186 -18.79 2.56 -12.55
C PHE A 186 -18.09 1.22 -12.28
N PHE A 187 -18.86 0.12 -12.27
CA PHE A 187 -18.32 -1.24 -12.18
C PHE A 187 -17.38 -1.56 -13.34
N THR A 188 -17.80 -1.23 -14.57
CA THR A 188 -17.03 -1.52 -15.79
C THR A 188 -15.65 -0.86 -15.75
N LYS A 189 -15.63 0.43 -15.43
CA LYS A 189 -14.44 1.28 -15.37
C LYS A 189 -13.51 0.94 -14.19
N ASN A 190 -14.06 0.87 -12.98
CA ASN A 190 -13.24 0.77 -11.77
C ASN A 190 -12.89 -0.67 -11.37
N PHE A 191 -13.54 -1.68 -11.97
CA PHE A 191 -13.31 -3.09 -11.61
C PHE A 191 -13.18 -4.03 -12.82
N LYS A 192 -14.19 -4.13 -13.69
CA LYS A 192 -14.24 -5.10 -14.81
C LYS A 192 -13.01 -5.05 -15.71
N ASN A 193 -12.56 -3.86 -16.08
CA ASN A 193 -11.41 -3.67 -16.96
C ASN A 193 -10.07 -3.89 -16.24
N LYS A 194 -10.06 -3.96 -14.90
CA LYS A 194 -8.86 -4.02 -14.06
C LYS A 194 -8.65 -5.38 -13.39
N ILE A 195 -9.71 -6.19 -13.22
CA ILE A 195 -9.70 -7.43 -12.43
C ILE A 195 -8.72 -8.52 -12.90
N ASP A 196 -8.37 -8.51 -14.19
CA ASP A 196 -7.32 -9.38 -14.74
C ASP A 196 -5.92 -8.97 -14.27
N GLY A 197 -5.69 -7.66 -14.10
CA GLY A 197 -4.42 -7.10 -13.61
C GLY A 197 -4.24 -7.20 -12.09
N ILE A 198 -5.33 -7.40 -11.32
CA ILE A 198 -5.27 -7.54 -9.86
C ILE A 198 -4.84 -8.98 -9.49
N LYS A 199 -3.56 -9.12 -9.13
CA LYS A 199 -2.92 -10.41 -8.79
C LYS A 199 -3.18 -10.81 -7.33
N ILE A 200 -4.41 -11.24 -7.05
CA ILE A 200 -4.87 -11.79 -5.75
C ILE A 200 -5.68 -13.08 -5.98
N SER A 201 -5.90 -13.87 -4.94
CA SER A 201 -6.67 -15.14 -5.02
C SER A 201 -8.13 -14.94 -5.47
N ASP A 202 -8.79 -15.96 -6.02
CA ASP A 202 -10.20 -15.84 -6.44
C ASP A 202 -11.14 -15.54 -5.27
N ALA A 203 -10.93 -16.15 -4.09
CA ALA A 203 -11.68 -15.78 -2.88
C ALA A 203 -11.49 -14.29 -2.51
N SER A 204 -10.29 -13.75 -2.75
CA SER A 204 -10.03 -12.32 -2.60
C SER A 204 -10.72 -11.47 -3.67
N LYS A 205 -10.73 -11.92 -4.93
CA LYS A 205 -11.46 -11.26 -6.02
C LYS A 205 -12.96 -11.26 -5.76
N GLU A 206 -13.51 -12.32 -5.18
CA GLU A 206 -14.91 -12.42 -4.77
C GLU A 206 -15.26 -11.43 -3.65
N ILE A 207 -14.37 -11.24 -2.66
CA ILE A 207 -14.54 -10.21 -1.62
C ILE A 207 -14.50 -8.80 -2.21
N LEU A 208 -13.54 -8.50 -3.10
CA LEU A 208 -13.50 -7.19 -3.77
C LEU A 208 -14.69 -6.99 -4.72
N TYR A 209 -15.17 -8.06 -5.35
CA TYR A 209 -16.37 -8.06 -6.20
C TYR A 209 -17.63 -7.80 -5.36
N GLU A 210 -17.83 -8.50 -4.24
CA GLU A 210 -18.90 -8.18 -3.28
C GLU A 210 -18.82 -6.71 -2.83
N GLY A 211 -17.60 -6.19 -2.61
CA GLY A 211 -17.32 -4.79 -2.30
C GLY A 211 -17.74 -3.80 -3.40
N ILE A 212 -17.36 -4.03 -4.66
CA ILE A 212 -17.73 -3.12 -5.76
C ILE A 212 -19.23 -3.16 -6.04
N ILE A 213 -19.90 -4.32 -5.93
CA ILE A 213 -21.35 -4.41 -6.11
C ILE A 213 -22.11 -3.69 -5.00
N LYS A 214 -21.65 -3.81 -3.74
CA LYS A 214 -22.15 -2.98 -2.62
C LYS A 214 -22.02 -1.48 -2.90
N ILE A 215 -20.89 -1.05 -3.48
CA ILE A 215 -20.66 0.36 -3.86
C ILE A 215 -21.65 0.79 -4.95
N CYS A 216 -21.79 0.02 -6.04
CA CYS A 216 -22.71 0.37 -7.14
C CYS A 216 -24.17 0.44 -6.68
N PHE A 217 -24.63 -0.54 -5.89
CA PHE A 217 -25.99 -0.54 -5.34
C PHE A 217 -26.21 0.61 -4.34
N ARG A 218 -25.16 1.03 -3.60
CA ARG A 218 -25.25 2.19 -2.73
C ARG A 218 -25.29 3.50 -3.52
N ILE A 219 -24.57 3.59 -4.65
CA ILE A 219 -24.61 4.71 -5.60
C ILE A 219 -26.03 4.86 -6.18
N ASP A 220 -26.64 3.78 -6.70
CA ASP A 220 -28.04 3.79 -7.17
C ASP A 220 -29.01 4.24 -6.06
N LYS A 221 -28.84 3.75 -4.83
CA LYS A 221 -29.70 4.17 -3.71
C LYS A 221 -29.53 5.64 -3.33
N ILE A 222 -28.29 6.16 -3.33
CA ILE A 222 -28.01 7.58 -3.11
C ILE A 222 -28.67 8.44 -4.20
N TYR A 223 -28.58 8.02 -5.45
CA TYR A 223 -29.23 8.68 -6.56
C TYR A 223 -30.75 8.74 -6.41
N ARG A 224 -31.41 7.60 -6.11
CA ARG A 224 -32.87 7.51 -5.95
C ARG A 224 -33.42 8.23 -4.72
N GLU A 225 -32.70 8.24 -3.59
CA GLU A 225 -33.25 8.64 -2.29
C GLU A 225 -32.58 9.88 -1.67
N VAL A 226 -31.47 10.38 -2.23
CA VAL A 226 -30.62 11.38 -1.54
C VAL A 226 -30.19 12.55 -2.43
N LEU A 227 -29.85 12.33 -3.71
CA LEU A 227 -29.34 13.42 -4.55
C LEU A 227 -30.39 14.51 -4.82
N ASP A 228 -31.68 14.19 -4.95
CA ASP A 228 -32.75 15.19 -5.15
C ASP A 228 -33.01 16.05 -3.89
N ILE A 229 -32.52 15.65 -2.70
CA ILE A 229 -32.53 16.46 -1.46
C ILE A 229 -31.37 17.48 -1.46
N LEU A 230 -30.28 17.15 -2.16
CA LEU A 230 -29.06 17.96 -2.24
C LEU A 230 -28.96 18.81 -3.50
N ALA A 231 -29.66 18.45 -4.56
CA ALA A 231 -29.73 19.27 -5.75
C ALA A 231 -30.61 20.50 -5.47
N ILE A 232 -30.31 21.61 -6.13
CA ILE A 232 -31.18 22.79 -6.14
C ILE A 232 -32.11 22.69 -7.32
N GLU A 233 -31.58 22.32 -8.48
CA GLU A 233 -32.40 21.89 -9.59
C GLU A 233 -32.84 20.44 -9.40
N LYS A 234 -34.05 20.10 -9.86
CA LYS A 234 -34.50 18.70 -9.83
C LYS A 234 -33.47 17.80 -10.50
N LEU A 235 -33.18 16.65 -9.92
CA LEU A 235 -32.16 15.71 -10.40
C LEU A 235 -32.34 15.35 -11.89
N GLN A 236 -33.60 15.27 -12.35
CA GLN A 236 -33.94 15.05 -13.76
C GLN A 236 -33.40 16.15 -14.70
N SER A 237 -33.36 17.42 -14.28
CA SER A 237 -32.75 18.52 -15.05
C SER A 237 -31.25 18.31 -15.23
N ILE A 238 -30.58 17.83 -14.17
CA ILE A 238 -29.14 17.51 -14.18
C ILE A 238 -28.86 16.30 -15.09
N LEU A 239 -29.69 15.26 -15.04
CA LEU A 239 -29.60 14.12 -15.96
C LEU A 239 -29.83 14.53 -17.42
N ASN A 240 -30.79 15.43 -17.68
CA ASN A 240 -31.04 15.96 -19.02
C ASN A 240 -29.82 16.71 -19.56
N LEU A 241 -29.09 17.47 -18.73
CA LEU A 241 -27.79 18.04 -19.08
C LEU A 241 -26.79 16.94 -19.47
N ILE A 242 -26.57 15.95 -18.59
CA ILE A 242 -25.57 14.89 -18.79
C ILE A 242 -25.86 14.14 -20.10
N ASN A 243 -27.13 13.82 -20.34
CA ASN A 243 -27.60 13.20 -21.58
C ASN A 243 -27.36 14.08 -22.82
N GLY A 244 -27.40 15.41 -22.68
CA GLY A 244 -27.06 16.38 -23.72
C GLY A 244 -25.56 16.56 -24.04
N ILE A 245 -24.63 16.05 -23.21
CA ILE A 245 -23.18 16.20 -23.45
C ILE A 245 -22.76 15.50 -24.76
N PRO A 246 -22.13 16.19 -25.73
CA PRO A 246 -21.71 15.58 -27.00
C PRO A 246 -20.59 14.53 -26.84
N VAL A 247 -20.61 13.50 -27.68
CA VAL A 247 -19.54 12.49 -27.73
C VAL A 247 -18.22 13.13 -28.19
N GLY A 248 -17.11 12.78 -27.54
CA GLY A 248 -15.78 13.33 -27.85
C GLY A 248 -15.43 14.63 -27.10
N VAL A 249 -16.37 15.20 -26.34
CA VAL A 249 -16.13 16.38 -25.50
C VAL A 249 -15.73 15.96 -24.09
N ASP A 250 -14.81 16.71 -23.49
CA ASP A 250 -14.43 16.57 -22.09
C ASP A 250 -15.60 16.96 -21.17
N ALA A 251 -16.12 15.99 -20.44
CA ALA A 251 -17.39 16.12 -19.72
C ALA A 251 -17.33 17.12 -18.56
N HIS A 252 -16.25 17.11 -17.76
CA HIS A 252 -16.06 18.08 -16.68
C HIS A 252 -15.93 19.50 -17.22
N ASN A 253 -15.10 19.71 -18.26
CA ASN A 253 -14.98 21.03 -18.89
C ASN A 253 -16.32 21.51 -19.49
N TYR A 254 -17.16 20.61 -20.03
CA TYR A 254 -18.48 20.98 -20.56
C TYR A 254 -19.44 21.43 -19.45
N ILE A 255 -19.49 20.70 -18.33
CA ILE A 255 -20.30 21.05 -17.15
C ILE A 255 -19.83 22.38 -16.53
N ASP A 256 -18.52 22.57 -16.37
CA ASP A 256 -17.93 23.79 -15.83
C ASP A 256 -18.24 25.01 -16.71
N ASN A 257 -18.01 24.91 -18.02
CA ASN A 257 -18.13 26.04 -18.96
C ASN A 257 -19.55 26.34 -19.45
N ILE A 258 -20.56 25.56 -19.04
CA ILE A 258 -21.95 25.91 -19.33
C ILE A 258 -22.35 27.20 -18.61
N ALA A 259 -22.55 28.23 -19.43
CA ALA A 259 -23.35 29.41 -19.15
C ALA A 259 -24.81 29.07 -19.49
N SER A 260 -25.66 29.08 -18.45
CA SER A 260 -27.10 28.84 -18.41
C SER A 260 -27.94 29.42 -19.59
N PRO A 261 -29.14 28.88 -19.94
CA PRO A 261 -29.88 27.77 -19.30
C PRO A 261 -30.21 26.60 -20.26
N ILE A 262 -30.44 25.40 -19.69
CA ILE A 262 -31.35 24.43 -20.34
C ILE A 262 -32.77 24.82 -19.94
N THR A 263 -33.35 25.77 -20.67
CA THR A 263 -34.75 26.21 -20.58
C THR A 263 -35.26 26.40 -19.14
N THR A 264 -35.04 27.59 -18.59
CA THR A 264 -35.57 28.14 -17.31
C THR A 264 -34.83 27.85 -16.00
N SER A 265 -33.69 27.15 -15.97
CA SER A 265 -32.84 27.13 -14.76
C SER A 265 -31.33 27.27 -14.98
N TYR A 266 -30.69 27.90 -13.98
CA TYR A 266 -29.25 27.99 -13.79
C TYR A 266 -28.77 26.82 -12.93
N LEU A 267 -27.82 26.03 -13.42
CA LEU A 267 -27.14 25.04 -12.58
C LEU A 267 -26.20 25.74 -11.61
N THR A 268 -26.44 25.54 -10.33
CA THR A 268 -25.64 26.06 -9.22
C THR A 268 -24.32 25.28 -9.07
N LYS A 269 -23.44 25.68 -8.13
CA LYS A 269 -22.20 24.92 -7.89
C LYS A 269 -22.54 23.50 -7.43
N THR A 270 -23.51 23.37 -6.54
CA THR A 270 -24.00 22.09 -6.02
C THR A 270 -24.50 21.21 -7.15
N ASP A 271 -25.32 21.74 -8.07
CA ASP A 271 -25.84 20.97 -9.20
C ASP A 271 -24.72 20.51 -10.15
N LYS A 272 -23.72 21.37 -10.43
CA LYS A 272 -22.54 21.00 -11.23
C LYS A 272 -21.69 19.93 -10.55
N THR A 273 -21.48 20.02 -9.24
CA THR A 273 -20.76 19.01 -8.45
C THR A 273 -21.52 17.69 -8.37
N ILE A 274 -22.85 17.71 -8.28
CA ILE A 274 -23.69 16.50 -8.43
C ILE A 274 -23.55 15.94 -9.84
N ALA A 275 -23.54 16.78 -10.89
CA ALA A 275 -23.31 16.33 -12.26
C ALA A 275 -21.95 15.64 -12.44
N HIS A 276 -20.88 16.20 -11.85
CA HIS A 276 -19.54 15.59 -11.83
C HIS A 276 -19.55 14.22 -11.14
N LEU A 277 -20.17 14.11 -9.96
CA LEU A 277 -20.31 12.83 -9.26
C LEU A 277 -21.08 11.79 -10.10
N LEU A 278 -22.16 12.20 -10.77
CA LEU A 278 -22.94 11.33 -11.65
C LEU A 278 -22.12 10.82 -12.85
N ILE A 279 -21.37 11.67 -13.55
CA ILE A 279 -20.54 11.21 -14.69
C ILE A 279 -19.37 10.31 -14.24
N ASP A 280 -18.78 10.57 -13.06
CA ASP A 280 -17.69 9.74 -12.53
C ASP A 280 -18.21 8.42 -11.91
N TRP A 281 -19.46 8.42 -11.45
CA TRP A 281 -20.27 7.22 -11.19
C TRP A 281 -20.84 6.56 -12.45
N GLY A 282 -20.52 7.08 -13.64
CA GLY A 282 -20.80 6.44 -14.91
C GLY A 282 -22.24 6.57 -15.43
N TYR A 283 -23.05 7.49 -14.88
CA TYR A 283 -24.45 7.69 -15.28
C TYR A 283 -24.64 7.92 -16.78
N LYS A 284 -23.57 8.31 -17.47
CA LYS A 284 -23.42 8.18 -18.92
C LYS A 284 -21.99 7.74 -19.24
N ASP A 285 -21.84 6.88 -20.26
CA ASP A 285 -20.53 6.50 -20.79
C ASP A 285 -19.89 7.70 -21.52
N LEU A 286 -18.99 8.39 -20.83
CA LEU A 286 -18.33 9.61 -21.28
C LEU A 286 -16.81 9.50 -21.15
N LEU A 287 -16.13 9.98 -22.19
CA LEU A 287 -14.67 10.09 -22.21
C LEU A 287 -14.17 11.07 -21.12
N ASN A 288 -12.92 10.88 -20.69
CA ASN A 288 -12.21 11.67 -19.69
C ASN A 288 -12.80 11.70 -18.26
N THR A 289 -13.84 10.91 -17.95
CA THR A 289 -14.33 10.77 -16.57
C THR A 289 -13.24 10.21 -15.64
N LYS A 290 -13.18 10.58 -14.36
CA LYS A 290 -12.16 10.14 -13.40
C LYS A 290 -12.35 8.72 -12.88
N GLU A 291 -11.27 7.96 -12.78
CA GLU A 291 -11.25 6.65 -12.10
C GLU A 291 -11.09 6.82 -10.58
N LEU A 292 -11.64 5.88 -9.81
CA LEU A 292 -11.45 5.83 -8.37
C LEU A 292 -10.02 5.39 -8.05
N ALA A 293 -9.22 6.31 -7.49
CA ALA A 293 -7.87 6.06 -7.04
C ALA A 293 -7.85 5.66 -5.55
N PHE A 294 -6.98 4.70 -5.22
CA PHE A 294 -6.80 4.19 -3.87
C PHE A 294 -5.35 4.35 -3.42
N ASP A 295 -5.11 4.84 -2.20
CA ASP A 295 -3.79 4.78 -1.61
C ASP A 295 -3.52 3.36 -1.08
N VAL A 296 -2.74 2.61 -1.84
CA VAL A 296 -2.37 1.22 -1.57
C VAL A 296 -1.33 1.07 -0.45
N ASN A 297 -0.74 2.17 0.05
CA ASN A 297 0.35 2.11 1.04
C ASN A 297 -0.14 1.88 2.49
N GLU A 298 -1.45 1.99 2.74
CA GLU A 298 -2.06 1.83 4.07
C GLU A 298 -2.63 0.43 4.37
N ASP A 299 -2.59 -0.49 3.40
CA ASP A 299 -3.19 -1.82 3.50
C ASP A 299 -2.21 -2.90 3.05
N GLN A 300 -1.93 -3.86 3.95
CA GLN A 300 -1.07 -5.01 3.66
C GLN A 300 -1.85 -6.18 3.04
N PHE A 301 -3.17 -6.11 3.04
CA PHE A 301 -4.04 -7.13 2.49
C PHE A 301 -4.45 -6.78 1.05
N TYR A 302 -4.80 -7.80 0.26
CA TYR A 302 -5.45 -7.64 -1.04
C TYR A 302 -4.73 -6.71 -2.03
N ASN A 303 -3.39 -6.69 -1.99
CA ASN A 303 -2.53 -5.81 -2.79
C ASN A 303 -2.83 -4.30 -2.61
N GLY A 304 -3.24 -3.91 -1.40
CA GLY A 304 -3.44 -2.53 -0.97
C GLY A 304 -4.84 -1.96 -1.19
N VAL A 305 -5.77 -2.73 -1.79
CA VAL A 305 -7.01 -2.15 -2.34
C VAL A 305 -8.24 -2.29 -1.41
N TYR A 306 -8.24 -3.24 -0.47
CA TYR A 306 -9.45 -3.58 0.31
C TYR A 306 -9.87 -2.50 1.32
N ARG A 307 -8.98 -2.06 2.21
CA ARG A 307 -9.29 -0.99 3.17
C ARG A 307 -9.73 0.29 2.46
N PRO A 308 -9.09 0.74 1.37
CA PRO A 308 -9.59 1.86 0.57
C PRO A 308 -11.00 1.64 -0.02
N PHE A 309 -11.32 0.45 -0.54
CA PHE A 309 -12.68 0.10 -0.98
C PHE A 309 -13.71 0.14 0.16
N ASP A 310 -13.40 -0.49 1.30
CA ASP A 310 -14.29 -0.55 2.46
C ASP A 310 -14.52 0.84 3.08
N ASN A 311 -13.47 1.66 3.18
CA ASN A 311 -13.58 3.07 3.58
C ASN A 311 -14.52 3.85 2.64
N TYR A 312 -14.41 3.65 1.32
CA TYR A 312 -15.30 4.30 0.34
C TYR A 312 -16.75 3.83 0.50
N TYR A 313 -16.99 2.51 0.60
CA TYR A 313 -18.32 1.95 0.82
C TYR A 313 -18.97 2.46 2.11
N ASN A 314 -18.26 2.39 3.24
CA ASN A 314 -18.77 2.84 4.54
C ASN A 314 -19.08 4.34 4.53
N ALA A 315 -18.29 5.14 3.82
CA ALA A 315 -18.56 6.56 3.66
C ALA A 315 -19.78 6.84 2.76
N LEU A 316 -20.05 6.04 1.72
CA LEU A 316 -21.29 6.09 0.96
C LEU A 316 -22.51 5.65 1.80
N VAL A 317 -22.35 4.66 2.68
CA VAL A 317 -23.39 4.26 3.65
C VAL A 317 -23.72 5.43 4.59
N ASN A 318 -22.70 6.10 5.13
CA ASN A 318 -22.87 7.27 5.99
C ASN A 318 -23.52 8.45 5.22
N PHE A 319 -23.05 8.74 4.01
CA PHE A 319 -23.63 9.77 3.14
C PHE A 319 -25.13 9.54 2.93
N HIS A 320 -25.51 8.32 2.56
CA HIS A 320 -26.91 7.93 2.44
C HIS A 320 -27.69 8.11 3.75
N ASN A 321 -27.19 7.53 4.85
CA ASN A 321 -27.92 7.47 6.12
C ASN A 321 -28.08 8.83 6.81
N ASN A 322 -27.18 9.79 6.52
CA ASN A 322 -27.24 11.15 7.07
C ASN A 322 -28.33 12.01 6.39
N LEU A 323 -28.75 11.69 5.17
CA LEU A 323 -29.69 12.48 4.37
C LEU A 323 -31.05 11.83 4.12
N SER A 324 -31.09 10.53 3.79
CA SER A 324 -32.30 9.78 3.36
C SER A 324 -33.51 9.85 4.30
N TYR A 325 -33.32 10.30 5.54
CA TYR A 325 -34.37 10.45 6.55
C TYR A 325 -34.56 11.88 7.05
N LYS A 326 -33.73 12.83 6.63
CA LYS A 326 -33.81 14.23 7.06
C LYS A 326 -34.81 14.99 6.20
N ASP A 327 -35.34 16.06 6.77
CA ASP A 327 -36.20 17.00 6.06
C ASP A 327 -35.35 18.12 5.47
N GLU A 328 -35.50 18.39 4.17
CA GLU A 328 -34.72 19.40 3.45
C GLU A 328 -34.88 20.81 4.06
N SER A 329 -36.12 21.16 4.45
CA SER A 329 -36.41 22.47 5.06
C SER A 329 -35.79 22.60 6.45
N LEU A 330 -35.68 21.51 7.21
CA LEU A 330 -34.99 21.48 8.49
C LEU A 330 -33.45 21.47 8.35
N LEU A 331 -32.92 20.90 7.27
CA LEU A 331 -31.48 20.84 7.00
C LEU A 331 -30.91 22.17 6.51
N PHE A 332 -31.55 22.78 5.49
CA PHE A 332 -30.99 23.92 4.76
C PHE A 332 -31.76 25.22 4.98
N GLY A 333 -32.92 25.17 5.65
CA GLY A 333 -33.84 26.29 5.75
C GLY A 333 -34.49 26.65 4.41
N SER A 334 -34.67 25.66 3.52
CA SER A 334 -35.22 25.86 2.18
C SER A 334 -36.58 26.57 2.23
N PRO A 335 -36.82 27.61 1.41
CA PRO A 335 -38.16 28.15 1.22
C PRO A 335 -39.13 27.08 0.69
N ALA A 336 -40.41 27.18 1.07
CA ALA A 336 -41.45 26.28 0.56
C ALA A 336 -41.84 26.55 -0.93
N THR A 337 -41.21 27.53 -1.57
CA THR A 337 -41.40 27.86 -2.99
C THR A 337 -40.38 27.14 -3.88
N LEU A 338 -40.68 26.97 -5.17
CA LEU A 338 -39.80 26.26 -6.09
C LEU A 338 -38.47 27.02 -6.32
N PRO A 339 -37.33 26.32 -6.48
CA PRO A 339 -36.01 26.91 -6.73
C PRO A 339 -35.98 27.96 -7.85
N ALA A 340 -36.67 27.69 -8.97
CA ALA A 340 -36.81 28.62 -10.10
C ALA A 340 -37.56 29.95 -9.77
N THR A 341 -38.08 30.10 -8.54
CA THR A 341 -38.73 31.32 -8.05
C THR A 341 -37.96 32.01 -6.91
N TRP A 342 -36.80 31.48 -6.53
CA TRP A 342 -35.94 32.11 -5.53
C TRP A 342 -35.18 33.30 -6.13
N ASP A 343 -34.97 34.36 -5.36
CA ASP A 343 -34.08 35.44 -5.76
C ASP A 343 -32.61 35.00 -5.70
N SER A 344 -31.71 35.81 -6.27
CA SER A 344 -30.28 35.52 -6.36
C SER A 344 -29.58 35.37 -5.00
N THR A 345 -30.11 36.00 -3.95
CA THR A 345 -29.55 35.94 -2.59
C THR A 345 -29.90 34.60 -1.94
N ILE A 346 -31.18 34.24 -2.00
CA ILE A 346 -31.69 32.94 -1.52
C ILE A 346 -31.00 31.81 -2.27
N LEU A 347 -30.93 31.88 -3.61
CA LEU A 347 -30.28 30.86 -4.44
C LEU A 347 -28.80 30.66 -4.06
N LEU A 348 -28.06 31.74 -3.83
CA LEU A 348 -26.65 31.69 -3.43
C LEU A 348 -26.47 31.14 -2.00
N GLU A 349 -27.33 31.51 -1.05
CA GLU A 349 -27.32 30.96 0.31
C GLU A 349 -27.57 29.45 0.28
N GLN A 350 -28.60 29.03 -0.46
CA GLN A 350 -29.03 27.65 -0.61
C GLN A 350 -27.96 26.79 -1.33
N ASP A 351 -27.25 27.33 -2.32
CA ASP A 351 -26.11 26.68 -3.00
C ASP A 351 -24.93 26.48 -2.06
N ASN A 352 -24.51 27.54 -1.35
CA ASN A 352 -23.38 27.42 -0.43
C ASN A 352 -23.66 26.42 0.71
N LYS A 353 -24.88 26.40 1.29
CA LYS A 353 -25.27 25.45 2.35
C LYS A 353 -25.23 24.00 1.89
N ARG A 354 -25.84 23.66 0.74
CA ARG A 354 -25.85 22.27 0.24
C ARG A 354 -24.47 21.82 -0.22
N PHE A 355 -23.70 22.71 -0.87
CA PHE A 355 -22.32 22.43 -1.26
C PHE A 355 -21.41 22.14 -0.06
N GLN A 356 -21.46 22.97 0.98
CA GLN A 356 -20.72 22.74 2.24
C GLN A 356 -21.12 21.42 2.90
N TYR A 357 -22.41 21.11 2.95
CA TYR A 357 -22.91 19.84 3.48
C TYR A 357 -22.39 18.64 2.68
N LEU A 358 -22.43 18.70 1.34
CA LEU A 358 -21.94 17.66 0.44
C LEU A 358 -20.44 17.36 0.71
N CYS A 359 -19.63 18.40 0.87
CA CYS A 359 -18.21 18.24 1.22
C CYS A 359 -17.98 17.74 2.65
N HIS A 360 -18.85 18.06 3.60
CA HIS A 360 -18.80 17.48 4.95
C HIS A 360 -19.00 15.95 4.93
N VAL A 361 -19.98 15.45 4.17
CA VAL A 361 -20.35 14.03 4.19
C VAL A 361 -19.46 13.14 3.30
N LEU A 362 -19.08 13.57 2.10
CA LEU A 362 -18.33 12.75 1.14
C LEU A 362 -16.88 12.42 1.59
N PRO A 363 -16.38 11.18 1.47
CA PRO A 363 -14.99 10.83 1.83
C PRO A 363 -13.96 11.54 0.95
N SER A 364 -12.72 11.68 1.40
CA SER A 364 -11.62 12.30 0.61
C SER A 364 -11.44 11.66 -0.77
N SER A 365 -11.69 10.36 -0.91
CA SER A 365 -11.63 9.60 -2.17
C SER A 365 -12.85 9.79 -3.09
N ALA A 366 -13.99 10.27 -2.57
CA ALA A 366 -15.08 10.77 -3.41
C ALA A 366 -14.86 12.25 -3.76
N ILE A 367 -14.38 13.04 -2.80
CA ILE A 367 -14.02 14.45 -3.00
C ILE A 367 -12.94 14.59 -4.10
N SER A 368 -12.00 13.64 -4.22
CA SER A 368 -10.99 13.66 -5.30
C SER A 368 -11.54 13.46 -6.72
N LEU A 369 -12.76 12.94 -6.86
CA LEU A 369 -13.43 12.84 -8.17
C LEU A 369 -13.78 14.24 -8.71
N LEU A 370 -14.10 15.18 -7.81
CA LEU A 370 -14.33 16.59 -8.16
C LEU A 370 -13.07 17.22 -8.80
N SER A 371 -13.27 18.24 -9.62
CA SER A 371 -12.15 19.01 -10.19
C SER A 371 -11.29 19.62 -9.07
N ALA A 372 -10.01 19.89 -9.35
CA ALA A 372 -9.20 20.68 -8.43
C ALA A 372 -9.82 22.08 -8.21
N SER A 373 -10.48 22.64 -9.24
CA SER A 373 -11.11 23.97 -9.18
C SER A 373 -12.27 24.04 -8.18
N GLU A 374 -13.14 23.03 -8.15
CA GLU A 374 -14.28 22.97 -7.23
C GLU A 374 -13.81 22.78 -5.80
N ARG A 375 -12.89 21.84 -5.55
CA ARG A 375 -12.32 21.63 -4.21
C ARG A 375 -11.63 22.88 -3.66
N ILE A 376 -10.93 23.63 -4.52
CA ILE A 376 -10.41 24.95 -4.18
C ILE A 376 -11.56 25.90 -3.80
N LYS A 377 -12.62 26.02 -4.63
CA LYS A 377 -13.79 26.86 -4.33
C LYS A 377 -14.47 26.49 -3.00
N VAL A 378 -14.47 25.22 -2.57
CA VAL A 378 -14.95 24.82 -1.23
C VAL A 378 -14.10 25.47 -0.14
N ILE A 379 -12.78 25.27 -0.21
CA ILE A 379 -11.81 25.80 0.75
C ILE A 379 -11.89 27.35 0.79
N GLU A 380 -12.11 27.99 -0.37
CA GLU A 380 -12.31 29.43 -0.50
C GLU A 380 -13.54 29.98 0.24
N THR A 381 -14.55 29.15 0.56
CA THR A 381 -15.70 29.60 1.40
C THR A 381 -15.28 29.80 2.85
N PHE A 382 -14.42 28.91 3.38
CA PHE A 382 -13.94 28.94 4.76
C PHE A 382 -12.82 29.96 5.00
N ILE A 383 -12.03 30.28 3.97
CA ILE A 383 -10.91 31.25 4.04
C ILE A 383 -11.32 32.66 4.50
N ASN A 384 -12.60 33.02 4.37
CA ASN A 384 -13.12 34.32 4.77
C ASN A 384 -13.74 34.35 6.17
N GLU A 385 -13.80 33.21 6.87
CA GLU A 385 -14.30 33.14 8.25
C GLU A 385 -13.26 33.72 9.23
N THR A 386 -13.68 34.09 10.45
CA THR A 386 -12.77 34.58 11.50
C THR A 386 -12.24 33.47 12.41
N SER A 387 -12.96 32.34 12.47
CA SER A 387 -12.59 31.12 13.17
C SER A 387 -13.43 29.96 12.63
N LEU A 388 -12.92 28.73 12.74
CA LEU A 388 -13.58 27.53 12.22
C LEU A 388 -14.09 26.63 13.36
N SER A 389 -15.30 26.08 13.22
CA SER A 389 -15.75 24.97 14.06
C SER A 389 -14.88 23.71 13.85
N TYR A 390 -14.81 22.83 14.84
CA TYR A 390 -14.06 21.56 14.69
C TYR A 390 -14.50 20.73 13.49
N GLU A 391 -15.79 20.79 13.16
CA GLU A 391 -16.37 20.14 11.99
C GLU A 391 -15.87 20.77 10.69
N ALA A 392 -15.89 22.11 10.58
CA ALA A 392 -15.33 22.82 9.44
C ALA A 392 -13.83 22.54 9.27
N GLN A 393 -13.06 22.53 10.36
CA GLN A 393 -11.64 22.17 10.32
C GLN A 393 -11.43 20.73 9.83
N PHE A 394 -12.21 19.76 10.33
CA PHE A 394 -12.15 18.37 9.85
C PHE A 394 -12.47 18.27 8.35
N ASN A 395 -13.48 19.01 7.88
CA ASN A 395 -13.89 19.03 6.48
C ASN A 395 -12.81 19.62 5.56
N ILE A 396 -12.16 20.72 5.94
CA ILE A 396 -11.08 21.31 5.14
C ILE A 396 -9.90 20.34 5.05
N LEU A 397 -9.48 19.69 6.16
CA LEU A 397 -8.42 18.67 6.13
C LEU A 397 -8.76 17.50 5.19
N LYS A 398 -10.02 17.03 5.24
CA LYS A 398 -10.57 15.97 4.39
C LYS A 398 -10.49 16.33 2.90
N ILE A 399 -10.75 17.59 2.54
CA ILE A 399 -10.60 18.11 1.17
C ILE A 399 -9.11 18.23 0.80
N ILE A 400 -8.26 18.73 1.71
CA ILE A 400 -6.82 18.89 1.48
C ILE A 400 -6.15 17.53 1.19
N HIS A 401 -6.50 16.48 1.95
CA HIS A 401 -6.02 15.12 1.70
C HIS A 401 -6.39 14.58 0.31
N SER A 402 -7.49 15.05 -0.30
CA SER A 402 -7.90 14.61 -1.65
C SER A 402 -6.95 15.07 -2.76
N PHE A 403 -6.19 16.15 -2.56
CA PHE A 403 -5.23 16.67 -3.55
C PHE A 403 -3.94 15.86 -3.61
N TYR A 404 -3.62 15.06 -2.59
CA TYR A 404 -2.44 14.18 -2.58
C TYR A 404 -2.63 12.88 -3.41
N LEU A 405 -3.87 12.55 -3.77
CA LEU A 405 -4.21 11.34 -4.53
C LEU A 405 -3.83 11.42 -6.02
N PHE A 406 -3.78 12.63 -6.60
CA PHE A 406 -3.38 12.89 -7.98
C PHE A 406 -2.34 14.02 -8.01
N PRO A 407 -1.10 13.81 -8.52
CA PRO A 407 -0.05 14.84 -8.53
C PRO A 407 -0.47 16.17 -9.17
N GLU A 408 -1.24 16.13 -10.25
CA GLU A 408 -1.69 17.27 -11.04
C GLU A 408 -2.68 18.16 -10.27
N ASP A 409 -3.60 17.52 -9.53
CA ASP A 409 -4.51 18.19 -8.60
C ASP A 409 -3.70 18.84 -7.45
N GLY A 410 -2.68 18.13 -6.97
CA GLY A 410 -1.73 18.60 -5.95
C GLY A 410 -1.00 19.89 -6.34
N GLU A 411 -0.43 19.95 -7.55
CA GLU A 411 0.21 21.18 -8.04
C GLU A 411 -0.75 22.36 -8.12
N THR A 412 -1.99 22.10 -8.56
CA THR A 412 -3.04 23.13 -8.66
C THR A 412 -3.38 23.71 -7.28
N PHE A 413 -3.42 22.87 -6.24
CA PHE A 413 -3.65 23.29 -4.86
C PHE A 413 -2.48 24.10 -4.28
N LEU A 414 -1.23 23.69 -4.53
CA LEU A 414 -0.05 24.45 -4.11
C LEU A 414 -0.03 25.85 -4.75
N ILE A 415 -0.34 25.97 -6.05
CA ILE A 415 -0.43 27.26 -6.74
C ILE A 415 -1.56 28.13 -6.15
N PHE A 416 -2.68 27.54 -5.76
CA PHE A 416 -3.78 28.26 -5.10
C PHE A 416 -3.39 28.85 -3.75
N LEU A 417 -2.63 28.10 -2.94
CA LEU A 417 -2.18 28.54 -1.62
C LEU A 417 -1.25 29.77 -1.68
N LEU A 418 -0.47 29.94 -2.75
CA LEU A 418 0.39 31.11 -2.98
C LEU A 418 -0.36 32.37 -3.42
N LYS A 419 -1.64 32.27 -3.83
CA LYS A 419 -2.41 33.45 -4.25
C LYS A 419 -2.71 34.35 -3.05
N THR A 420 -2.53 35.66 -3.22
CA THR A 420 -2.88 36.66 -2.21
C THR A 420 -4.35 37.09 -2.30
N ARG A 421 -5.01 37.20 -1.15
CA ARG A 421 -6.29 37.91 -1.01
C ARG A 421 -6.05 39.29 -0.41
N SER A 422 -6.77 40.29 -0.91
CA SER A 422 -6.65 41.71 -0.51
C SER A 422 -5.24 42.32 -0.65
N GLY A 423 -4.32 41.66 -1.36
CA GLY A 423 -2.95 42.12 -1.58
C GLY A 423 -1.98 41.93 -0.40
N VAL A 424 -2.43 41.38 0.73
CA VAL A 424 -1.64 41.30 1.98
C VAL A 424 -1.35 39.85 2.38
N TYR A 425 -2.39 39.02 2.59
CA TYR A 425 -2.23 37.63 3.07
C TYR A 425 -2.39 36.62 1.94
N THR A 426 -1.63 35.53 1.99
CA THR A 426 -1.83 34.38 1.11
C THR A 426 -2.98 33.49 1.58
N ASN A 427 -3.51 32.67 0.68
CA ASN A 427 -4.46 31.62 1.06
C ASN A 427 -3.85 30.60 2.03
N PHE A 428 -2.52 30.39 2.01
CA PHE A 428 -1.81 29.63 3.04
C PHE A 428 -1.94 30.28 4.42
N ASP A 429 -1.68 31.59 4.55
CA ASP A 429 -1.75 32.30 5.84
C ASP A 429 -3.14 32.23 6.47
N LEU A 430 -4.16 32.46 5.64
CA LEU A 430 -5.54 32.49 6.07
C LEU A 430 -5.94 31.10 6.59
N LEU A 431 -5.63 30.03 5.86
CA LEU A 431 -5.89 28.65 6.33
C LEU A 431 -5.06 28.28 7.57
N PHE A 432 -3.79 28.64 7.60
CA PHE A 432 -2.90 28.35 8.73
C PHE A 432 -3.41 28.96 10.04
N ARG A 433 -3.85 30.24 9.98
CA ARG A 433 -4.42 30.97 11.11
C ARG A 433 -5.81 30.46 11.52
N LEU A 434 -6.59 29.90 10.58
CA LEU A 434 -7.93 29.37 10.81
C LEU A 434 -7.99 28.00 11.50
N PHE A 435 -6.96 27.17 11.32
CA PHE A 435 -6.85 25.89 12.05
C PHE A 435 -6.44 26.11 13.50
N ASP A 436 -7.05 25.37 14.42
CA ASP A 436 -6.79 25.40 15.86
C ASP A 436 -5.71 24.38 16.29
N ASP A 437 -5.00 24.70 17.38
CA ASP A 437 -4.02 23.85 18.05
C ASP A 437 -4.45 23.39 19.47
N ASP A 438 -5.50 23.96 20.07
CA ASP A 438 -5.93 23.60 21.44
C ASP A 438 -6.58 22.21 21.53
N THR A 439 -7.02 21.64 20.40
CA THR A 439 -7.92 20.47 20.39
C THR A 439 -7.33 19.21 19.75
N LYS A 440 -7.30 18.12 20.52
CA LYS A 440 -6.73 16.81 20.13
C LYS A 440 -7.71 15.99 19.29
N GLN A 441 -7.35 15.69 18.05
CA GLN A 441 -8.08 14.76 17.17
C GLN A 441 -7.71 13.29 17.42
N TYR A 442 -8.69 12.39 17.21
CA TYR A 442 -8.46 10.94 17.24
C TYR A 442 -8.15 10.33 15.86
N ILE A 443 -8.42 11.02 14.76
CA ILE A 443 -8.31 10.48 13.39
C ILE A 443 -7.02 10.97 12.71
N SER A 444 -6.14 10.02 12.36
CA SER A 444 -5.12 10.11 11.30
C SER A 444 -4.25 8.83 11.35
N PRO A 445 -4.22 8.00 10.28
CA PRO A 445 -3.15 7.02 10.05
C PRO A 445 -1.93 7.68 9.39
N VAL A 446 -0.83 6.92 9.21
CA VAL A 446 0.41 7.29 8.48
C VAL A 446 1.49 8.09 9.25
N VAL A 447 2.34 7.31 9.94
CA VAL A 447 3.79 7.51 10.23
C VAL A 447 4.21 8.39 11.43
N GLY A 448 5.01 7.75 12.31
CA GLY A 448 5.52 8.30 13.57
C GLY A 448 6.80 9.15 13.50
N PHE A 449 6.86 10.14 12.60
CA PHE A 449 7.77 11.29 12.80
C PHE A 449 7.14 12.33 13.73
N PHE A 450 5.80 12.35 13.79
CA PHE A 450 4.99 13.30 14.52
C PHE A 450 4.36 12.65 15.76
N ALA A 451 5.14 12.45 16.82
CA ALA A 451 4.67 11.73 18.00
C ALA A 451 3.54 12.45 18.80
N ASN A 452 2.72 11.60 19.44
CA ASN A 452 1.82 11.76 20.59
C ASN A 452 0.64 12.77 20.61
N GLU A 453 0.61 13.90 19.89
CA GLU A 453 -0.54 14.84 19.96
C GLU A 453 -1.00 15.35 18.58
N LYS A 454 -2.27 15.11 18.21
CA LYS A 454 -2.80 15.40 16.86
C LYS A 454 -3.68 16.66 16.88
N THR A 455 -3.17 17.81 16.45
CA THR A 455 -3.97 19.03 16.28
C THR A 455 -4.41 19.22 14.83
N TYR A 456 -5.37 20.11 14.58
CA TYR A 456 -5.85 20.39 13.22
C TYR A 456 -4.79 21.08 12.37
N ARG A 457 -4.10 22.09 12.91
CA ARG A 457 -3.01 22.80 12.21
C ARG A 457 -1.83 21.88 11.87
N ARG A 458 -1.51 20.90 12.74
CA ARG A 458 -0.53 19.85 12.46
C ARG A 458 -0.92 18.99 11.25
N ASN A 459 -2.18 18.55 11.20
CA ASN A 459 -2.70 17.74 10.10
C ASN A 459 -2.75 18.52 8.78
N PHE A 460 -3.01 19.83 8.81
CA PHE A 460 -2.92 20.70 7.64
C PHE A 460 -1.50 20.73 7.05
N ILE A 461 -0.49 20.99 7.90
CA ILE A 461 0.91 21.04 7.49
C ILE A 461 1.42 19.68 7.02
N TYR A 462 0.94 18.59 7.62
CA TYR A 462 1.22 17.23 7.17
C TYR A 462 0.62 16.94 5.78
N GLY A 463 -0.66 17.25 5.56
CA GLY A 463 -1.31 17.10 4.26
C GLY A 463 -0.59 17.90 3.18
N LEU A 464 -0.20 19.14 3.49
CA LEU A 464 0.58 20.00 2.60
C LEU A 464 1.98 19.43 2.28
N TYR A 465 2.66 18.83 3.27
CA TYR A 465 3.93 18.13 3.05
C TYR A 465 3.79 16.92 2.12
N GLN A 466 2.74 16.12 2.27
CA GLN A 466 2.48 14.99 1.38
C GLN A 466 2.19 15.44 -0.06
N VAL A 467 1.46 16.55 -0.25
CA VAL A 467 1.27 17.17 -1.58
C VAL A 467 2.61 17.68 -2.13
N TRP A 468 3.42 18.36 -1.32
CA TRP A 468 4.74 18.88 -1.73
C TRP A 468 5.69 17.77 -2.23
N LYS A 469 5.76 16.62 -1.54
CA LYS A 469 6.61 15.47 -1.95
C LYS A 469 6.24 14.86 -3.30
N LYS A 470 5.04 15.13 -3.84
CA LYS A 470 4.57 14.66 -5.15
C LYS A 470 4.40 15.81 -6.17
N SER A 471 5.18 16.89 -6.02
CA SER A 471 5.08 18.09 -6.85
C SER A 471 6.44 18.51 -7.42
N LYS A 472 6.44 19.37 -8.45
CA LYS A 472 7.66 20.04 -8.96
C LYS A 472 8.44 20.88 -7.93
N TYR A 473 7.93 21.10 -6.72
CA TYR A 473 8.64 21.85 -5.68
C TYR A 473 9.63 20.97 -4.88
N ASP A 474 9.46 19.64 -4.87
CA ASP A 474 10.53 18.71 -4.47
C ASP A 474 11.30 18.26 -5.74
N PHE A 475 12.53 18.75 -5.91
CA PHE A 475 13.36 18.44 -7.08
C PHE A 475 13.71 16.95 -7.21
N ARG A 476 13.44 16.13 -6.18
CA ARG A 476 13.71 14.69 -6.15
C ARG A 476 12.52 13.86 -6.65
N PHE A 477 11.33 14.44 -6.72
CA PHE A 477 10.12 13.74 -7.18
C PHE A 477 10.07 13.68 -8.70
N ILE A 478 10.28 12.51 -9.28
CA ILE A 478 10.26 12.28 -10.73
C ILE A 478 8.89 11.67 -11.10
N PRO A 479 8.03 12.37 -11.87
CA PRO A 479 6.73 11.85 -12.27
C PRO A 479 6.83 10.63 -13.20
N SER A 480 5.78 9.81 -13.24
CA SER A 480 5.72 8.64 -14.13
C SER A 480 5.86 9.08 -15.60
N GLY A 481 6.68 8.37 -16.37
CA GLY A 481 6.96 8.69 -17.78
C GLY A 481 7.92 9.86 -18.01
N VAL A 482 8.37 10.58 -16.98
CA VAL A 482 9.34 11.68 -17.11
C VAL A 482 10.76 11.15 -16.99
N THR A 483 11.62 11.51 -17.95
CA THR A 483 13.06 11.17 -17.89
C THR A 483 13.79 12.13 -16.93
N PRO A 484 14.62 11.64 -16.00
CA PRO A 484 15.41 12.48 -15.09
C PRO A 484 16.43 13.37 -15.83
N THR A 485 16.87 14.45 -15.18
CA THR A 485 18.00 15.28 -15.65
C THR A 485 19.35 14.55 -15.56
N GLU A 486 20.39 15.16 -16.15
CA GLU A 486 21.81 14.84 -15.90
C GLU A 486 22.16 14.67 -14.41
N ASP A 487 21.50 15.44 -13.55
CA ASP A 487 21.76 15.51 -12.11
C ASP A 487 20.86 14.54 -11.29
N GLY A 488 20.07 13.71 -11.95
CA GLY A 488 19.14 12.75 -11.32
C GLY A 488 17.91 13.40 -10.70
N THR A 489 17.55 14.62 -11.11
CA THR A 489 16.43 15.41 -10.59
C THR A 489 15.26 15.47 -11.57
N ASN A 490 14.12 15.98 -11.11
CA ASN A 490 12.96 16.26 -11.96
C ASN A 490 13.30 17.41 -12.94
N PRO A 491 13.21 17.22 -14.28
CA PRO A 491 13.52 18.26 -15.26
C PRO A 491 12.58 19.48 -15.19
N ASN A 492 11.39 19.31 -14.60
CA ASN A 492 10.41 20.37 -14.42
C ASN A 492 10.45 20.99 -13.00
N ALA A 493 11.46 20.67 -12.18
CA ALA A 493 11.56 21.17 -10.81
C ALA A 493 11.57 22.71 -10.77
N TYR A 494 10.61 23.31 -10.05
CA TYR A 494 10.42 24.76 -10.04
C TYR A 494 11.70 25.52 -9.68
N PHE A 495 12.37 25.07 -8.61
CA PHE A 495 13.63 25.63 -8.10
C PHE A 495 14.86 25.40 -8.98
N GLN A 496 14.72 24.66 -10.09
CA GLN A 496 15.75 24.50 -11.12
C GLN A 496 15.44 25.30 -12.39
N THR A 497 14.27 25.95 -12.48
CA THR A 497 13.92 26.90 -13.55
C THR A 497 14.48 28.30 -13.26
N SER A 498 14.55 29.17 -14.26
CA SER A 498 14.91 30.59 -14.08
C SER A 498 14.00 31.34 -13.09
N GLN A 499 12.72 30.94 -12.98
CA GLN A 499 11.77 31.50 -12.02
C GLN A 499 12.03 31.07 -10.57
N GLY A 500 12.62 29.88 -10.38
CA GLY A 500 12.95 29.36 -9.05
C GLY A 500 14.40 29.62 -8.62
N GLU A 501 15.33 29.79 -9.56
CA GLU A 501 16.75 29.98 -9.27
C GLU A 501 17.02 31.33 -8.56
N GLN A 502 16.16 32.34 -8.71
CA GLN A 502 16.24 33.61 -7.97
C GLN A 502 16.18 33.41 -6.44
N TYR A 503 15.43 32.42 -5.95
CA TYR A 503 15.40 32.09 -4.50
C TYR A 503 16.70 31.42 -4.00
N TYR A 504 17.66 31.17 -4.90
CA TYR A 504 19.02 30.73 -4.62
C TYR A 504 20.09 31.75 -5.06
N LYS A 505 19.67 32.92 -5.56
CA LYS A 505 20.51 33.99 -6.12
C LYS A 505 19.90 35.37 -5.81
N PRO A 506 20.27 36.02 -4.71
CA PRO A 506 20.05 37.45 -4.55
C PRO A 506 21.01 38.23 -5.45
N ASP A 507 20.53 39.30 -6.08
CA ASP A 507 21.40 40.29 -6.72
C ASP A 507 22.20 41.04 -5.65
N ASN A 508 23.52 40.87 -5.64
CA ASN A 508 24.50 41.66 -4.87
C ASN A 508 24.31 41.74 -3.32
N ASP A 509 23.72 40.73 -2.67
CA ASP A 509 23.73 40.61 -1.20
C ASP A 509 24.14 39.18 -0.76
N ASP A 510 25.06 39.09 0.20
CA ASP A 510 26.09 38.05 0.25
C ASP A 510 25.75 36.78 1.07
N ASN A 511 24.50 36.32 0.98
CA ASN A 511 23.88 35.56 2.07
C ASN A 511 23.14 34.27 1.64
N TYR A 512 23.88 33.16 1.53
CA TYR A 512 23.43 31.85 1.00
C TYR A 512 22.74 30.93 2.02
N TYR A 513 21.61 31.35 2.60
CA TYR A 513 21.01 30.65 3.75
C TYR A 513 19.98 29.54 3.46
N VAL A 514 20.17 28.70 2.44
CA VAL A 514 19.35 27.45 2.30
C VAL A 514 19.62 26.47 3.45
N THR A 515 20.65 26.72 4.26
CA THR A 515 21.08 25.93 5.40
C THR A 515 20.93 26.75 6.67
N LEU A 516 20.08 26.28 7.61
CA LEU A 516 19.91 26.87 8.94
C LEU A 516 20.88 26.19 9.93
N GLU A 517 21.69 26.98 10.65
CA GLU A 517 22.74 26.53 11.58
C GLU A 517 22.47 26.90 13.06
N PHE A 518 22.16 25.90 13.91
CA PHE A 518 22.03 26.11 15.36
C PHE A 518 23.39 25.91 16.04
N ALA A 519 23.94 26.96 16.66
CA ALA A 519 25.29 26.93 17.23
C ALA A 519 25.41 27.73 18.55
N TYR A 520 26.08 27.12 19.53
CA TYR A 520 26.63 27.78 20.71
C TYR A 520 28.14 27.96 20.51
N ASN A 521 28.64 29.20 20.58
CA ASN A 521 30.09 29.44 20.59
C ASN A 521 30.48 30.26 21.81
N GLU A 522 31.29 29.69 22.70
CA GLU A 522 32.11 30.51 23.61
C GLU A 522 33.17 31.23 22.76
N VAL A 523 33.47 32.51 23.08
CA VAL A 523 34.44 33.39 22.44
C VAL A 523 35.12 34.23 23.53
N SER A 524 36.41 34.02 23.80
CA SER A 524 37.15 34.78 24.81
C SER A 524 38.60 34.97 24.40
N ASN A 525 38.97 36.25 24.25
CA ASN A 525 40.33 36.75 23.98
C ASN A 525 40.91 37.55 25.14
N ASN A 526 40.25 37.51 26.29
CA ASN A 526 40.57 38.36 27.44
C ASN A 526 40.43 37.53 28.71
N PRO A 527 41.49 37.39 29.53
CA PRO A 527 41.44 36.54 30.73
C PRO A 527 40.32 36.91 31.71
N ASN A 528 39.84 38.16 31.67
CA ASN A 528 38.89 38.70 32.64
C ASN A 528 37.42 38.59 32.19
N PHE A 529 37.14 38.23 30.92
CA PHE A 529 35.78 38.15 30.37
C PHE A 529 35.55 36.93 29.45
N LYS A 530 34.40 36.28 29.58
CA LYS A 530 33.84 35.36 28.59
C LYS A 530 32.79 36.09 27.75
N ILE A 531 32.72 35.82 26.44
CA ILE A 531 31.58 36.18 25.59
C ILE A 531 31.01 34.87 25.05
N ASN A 532 29.75 34.57 25.30
CA ASN A 532 29.06 33.44 24.67
C ASN A 532 28.20 33.98 23.54
N SER A 533 28.16 33.32 22.38
CA SER A 533 27.28 33.67 21.27
C SER A 533 26.31 32.51 20.99
N ASP A 534 25.03 32.77 21.21
CA ASP A 534 23.94 31.83 20.94
C ASP A 534 23.30 32.17 19.59
N THR A 535 23.39 31.30 18.59
CA THR A 535 22.62 31.44 17.33
C THR A 535 21.28 30.70 17.46
N GLU A 536 20.20 31.47 17.44
CA GLU A 536 18.83 30.98 17.35
C GLU A 536 18.18 31.47 16.05
N TYR A 537 17.11 30.79 15.62
CA TYR A 537 16.25 31.24 14.53
C TYR A 537 14.85 31.52 15.05
N THR A 538 14.41 32.75 14.84
CA THR A 538 13.02 33.17 15.08
C THR A 538 12.37 33.45 13.73
N ILE A 539 11.18 32.94 13.50
CA ILE A 539 10.45 33.19 12.25
C ILE A 539 9.58 34.42 12.46
N ASN A 540 9.53 35.28 11.46
CA ASN A 540 8.57 36.37 11.45
C ASN A 540 7.20 35.80 11.04
N LYS A 541 6.17 36.02 11.87
CA LYS A 541 4.82 35.48 11.66
C LYS A 541 4.02 36.22 10.59
N ASP A 542 4.59 37.30 10.05
CA ASP A 542 4.07 38.00 8.89
C ASP A 542 4.71 37.43 7.62
N LEU A 543 3.97 36.55 6.94
CA LEU A 543 4.32 36.06 5.61
C LEU A 543 4.15 37.18 4.59
N ASN A 544 5.17 37.41 3.77
CA ASN A 544 5.15 38.43 2.72
C ASN A 544 4.91 37.76 1.37
N ARG A 545 3.64 37.62 0.98
CA ARG A 545 3.23 36.82 -0.19
C ARG A 545 3.80 35.40 -0.09
N GLU A 546 4.44 34.88 -1.13
CA GLU A 546 5.08 33.56 -1.13
C GLU A 546 6.32 33.42 -0.22
N LYS A 547 6.71 34.45 0.54
CA LYS A 547 7.96 34.48 1.33
C LYS A 547 7.76 34.28 2.84
N VAL A 548 8.45 33.28 3.38
CA VAL A 548 8.70 33.08 4.82
C VAL A 548 9.97 33.83 5.21
N THR A 549 9.87 34.79 6.14
CA THR A 549 11.04 35.47 6.69
C THR A 549 11.52 34.77 7.97
N ILE A 550 12.71 34.18 7.93
CA ILE A 550 13.38 33.59 9.10
C ILE A 550 14.48 34.55 9.53
N THR A 551 14.34 35.11 10.73
CA THR A 551 15.35 35.96 11.37
C THR A 551 16.34 35.09 12.14
N ARG A 552 17.60 35.12 11.73
CA ARG A 552 18.72 34.68 12.58
C ARG A 552 18.91 35.69 13.70
N VAL A 553 19.01 35.21 14.94
CA VAL A 553 19.34 36.00 16.13
C VAL A 553 20.62 35.44 16.71
N ILE A 554 21.67 36.27 16.81
CA ILE A 554 22.92 35.93 17.48
C ILE A 554 23.02 36.76 18.77
N THR A 555 22.95 36.09 19.92
CA THR A 555 22.96 36.76 21.23
C THR A 555 24.35 36.66 21.85
N HIS A 556 25.07 37.78 21.94
CA HIS A 556 26.40 37.86 22.55
C HIS A 556 26.32 38.21 24.04
N ASN A 557 26.40 37.19 24.91
CA ASN A 557 26.35 37.29 26.36
C ASN A 557 27.76 37.48 26.95
N ARG A 558 28.08 38.68 27.45
CA ARG A 558 29.37 38.98 28.10
C ARG A 558 29.29 38.78 29.61
N SER A 559 30.17 37.94 30.18
CA SER A 559 30.32 37.74 31.64
C SER A 559 31.76 38.00 32.09
N SER A 560 31.94 38.59 33.28
CA SER A 560 33.27 38.76 33.89
C SER A 560 33.61 37.55 34.77
N LYS A 561 34.90 37.24 34.96
CA LYS A 561 35.34 36.15 35.86
C LYS A 561 35.54 36.57 37.32
N GLU A 562 35.62 37.86 37.63
CA GLU A 562 36.10 38.33 38.94
C GLU A 562 35.02 38.82 39.92
N TYR A 563 33.77 39.03 39.49
CA TYR A 563 32.68 39.42 40.39
C TYR A 563 31.40 38.59 40.19
N ILE A 564 30.86 38.07 41.31
CA ILE A 564 29.60 37.32 41.41
C ILE A 564 28.36 38.25 41.29
N PHE A 565 28.58 39.57 41.30
CA PHE A 565 27.53 40.53 40.97
C PHE A 565 27.41 40.67 39.46
N LEU A 566 26.23 40.33 38.93
CA LEU A 566 25.78 40.71 37.59
C LEU A 566 25.98 42.22 37.42
N ASP A 567 26.85 42.63 36.50
CA ASP A 567 26.84 43.99 36.00
C ASP A 567 25.53 44.20 35.23
N PRO A 568 24.61 45.09 35.67
CA PRO A 568 23.35 45.33 34.96
C PRO A 568 23.58 45.91 33.56
N ASN A 569 24.78 46.42 33.29
CA ASN A 569 25.19 46.97 32.00
C ASN A 569 26.06 46.00 31.18
N ALA A 570 26.08 44.70 31.52
CA ALA A 570 26.64 43.67 30.66
C ALA A 570 25.94 43.69 29.30
N SER A 571 26.55 44.35 28.32
CA SER A 571 25.93 44.66 27.04
C SER A 571 25.73 43.41 26.20
N VAL A 572 24.51 42.86 26.27
CA VAL A 572 24.03 41.82 25.35
C VAL A 572 23.91 42.45 23.96
N GLN A 573 24.92 42.22 23.11
CA GLN A 573 24.82 42.60 21.71
C GLN A 573 24.00 41.52 20.99
N ILE A 574 22.91 41.92 20.36
CA ILE A 574 22.04 41.03 19.61
C ILE A 574 22.18 41.39 18.12
N GLU A 575 22.87 40.55 17.35
CA GLU A 575 22.82 40.64 15.89
C GLU A 575 21.51 40.00 15.43
N LYS A 576 20.75 40.70 14.58
CA LYS A 576 19.56 40.18 13.94
C LYS A 576 19.70 40.28 12.43
N LYS A 577 19.37 39.20 11.73
CA LYS A 577 19.50 39.13 10.28
C LYS A 577 18.32 38.39 9.68
N GLU A 578 17.55 39.08 8.86
CA GLU A 578 16.36 38.53 8.21
C GLU A 578 16.74 37.81 6.92
N MET A 579 16.09 36.67 6.66
CA MET A 579 16.34 35.82 5.50
C MET A 579 14.98 35.44 4.89
N GLU A 580 14.76 35.74 3.62
CA GLU A 580 13.50 35.42 2.93
C GLU A 580 13.60 34.13 2.13
N PHE A 581 12.69 33.18 2.36
CA PHE A 581 12.59 31.92 1.62
C PHE A 581 11.23 31.76 0.96
N HIS A 582 11.18 31.20 -0.24
CA HIS A 582 9.90 30.82 -0.82
C HIS A 582 9.24 29.72 0.03
N LEU A 583 7.92 29.79 0.25
CA LEU A 583 7.14 28.90 1.12
C LEU A 583 7.43 27.40 0.91
N TYR A 584 7.55 26.98 -0.35
CA TYR A 584 7.87 25.60 -0.76
C TYR A 584 9.36 25.29 -0.96
N GLN A 585 10.26 26.23 -0.66
CA GLN A 585 11.70 26.08 -0.89
C GLN A 585 12.26 24.96 -0.01
N PRO A 586 12.93 23.95 -0.59
CA PRO A 586 13.63 22.94 0.20
C PRO A 586 14.79 23.61 0.94
N LEU A 587 14.69 23.61 2.28
CA LEU A 587 15.72 24.03 3.23
C LEU A 587 16.37 22.81 3.87
N ASN A 588 17.62 23.01 4.29
CA ASN A 588 18.43 22.04 5.02
C ASN A 588 18.76 22.58 6.42
N MET A 589 19.05 21.70 7.38
CA MET A 589 19.39 22.08 8.76
C MET A 589 20.66 21.42 9.25
N ILE A 590 21.34 22.14 10.14
CA ILE A 590 22.56 21.70 10.82
C ILE A 590 22.48 22.26 12.24
N GLY A 591 22.79 21.46 13.27
CA GLY A 591 22.60 21.92 14.65
C GLY A 591 23.47 21.23 15.70
N PHE A 592 23.77 21.98 16.76
CA PHE A 592 24.58 21.58 17.91
C PHE A 592 23.77 21.70 19.20
N LYS A 593 23.69 20.60 19.96
CA LYS A 593 23.45 20.58 21.41
C LYS A 593 23.79 19.18 21.95
N GLU A 594 24.57 19.11 23.03
CA GLU A 594 24.94 17.85 23.67
C GLU A 594 23.73 17.18 24.34
N PHE A 595 23.38 15.95 23.94
CA PHE A 595 22.72 14.94 24.78
C PHE A 595 22.90 13.54 24.13
N GLU A 596 23.27 12.52 24.90
CA GLU A 596 23.63 11.19 24.35
C GLU A 596 22.42 10.30 23.95
N ASN A 597 21.19 10.73 24.22
CA ASN A 597 20.01 9.84 24.25
C ASN A 597 19.14 9.81 22.96
N LEU A 598 19.60 10.38 21.85
CA LEU A 598 18.69 10.85 20.79
C LEU A 598 18.68 10.02 19.49
N LYS A 599 19.36 8.87 19.50
CA LYS A 599 19.57 8.01 18.32
C LYS A 599 18.27 7.48 17.69
N GLU A 600 17.16 7.48 18.42
CA GLU A 600 15.84 7.03 17.95
C GLU A 600 14.99 8.14 17.31
N TYR A 601 15.40 9.41 17.40
CA TYR A 601 14.61 10.59 16.98
C TYR A 601 15.11 11.27 15.68
N LEU A 602 16.12 10.71 15.04
CA LEU A 602 16.75 11.28 13.84
C LEU A 602 15.82 11.24 12.61
N PRO A 603 15.66 12.35 11.85
CA PRO A 603 14.97 12.34 10.57
C PRO A 603 15.65 11.41 9.55
N LYS A 604 14.85 10.66 8.78
CA LYS A 604 15.35 9.88 7.64
C LYS A 604 15.60 10.71 6.37
N ASP A 605 15.15 11.96 6.36
CA ASP A 605 15.21 12.90 5.25
C ASP A 605 15.54 14.29 5.81
N PRO A 606 16.74 14.86 5.56
CA PRO A 606 17.17 16.14 6.12
C PRO A 606 16.61 17.38 5.38
N ILE A 607 15.94 17.18 4.24
CA ILE A 607 15.43 18.26 3.39
C ILE A 607 13.92 18.43 3.63
N LEU A 608 13.53 19.63 4.08
CA LEU A 608 12.15 20.00 4.38
C LEU A 608 11.78 21.35 3.74
N PRO A 609 10.53 21.58 3.30
CA PRO A 609 10.11 22.86 2.75
C PRO A 609 9.93 23.94 3.82
N ALA A 610 10.20 25.21 3.48
CA ALA A 610 10.17 26.36 4.40
C ALA A 610 8.89 26.49 5.25
N PHE A 611 7.70 26.12 4.74
CA PHE A 611 6.45 26.15 5.51
C PHE A 611 6.43 25.21 6.73
N VAL A 612 7.21 24.12 6.73
CA VAL A 612 7.33 23.23 7.89
C VAL A 612 8.03 23.96 9.04
N TYR A 613 9.03 24.78 8.72
CA TYR A 613 9.72 25.63 9.69
C TYR A 613 8.78 26.67 10.26
N TYR A 614 8.04 27.38 9.39
CA TYR A 614 7.03 28.37 9.76
C TYR A 614 6.04 27.82 10.80
N TYR A 615 5.61 26.56 10.66
CA TYR A 615 4.78 25.89 11.66
C TYR A 615 5.50 25.58 12.98
N CYS A 616 6.76 25.12 12.94
CA CYS A 616 7.44 24.58 14.12
C CYS A 616 7.70 25.60 15.25
N GLN A 617 7.71 26.90 14.97
CA GLN A 617 7.99 27.93 15.99
C GLN A 617 6.81 28.24 16.93
N ASP A 618 5.58 27.83 16.61
CA ASP A 618 4.40 28.07 17.46
C ASP A 618 4.41 27.27 18.78
N TYR A 619 5.38 26.37 18.97
CA TYR A 619 5.56 25.58 20.18
C TYR A 619 7.00 25.75 20.71
N GLU A 620 7.19 25.62 22.02
CA GLU A 620 8.53 25.41 22.62
C GLU A 620 9.23 24.14 22.07
N ARG A 621 8.56 23.34 21.24
CA ARG A 621 9.12 22.21 20.50
C ARG A 621 10.28 22.55 19.61
N ILE A 622 10.58 23.81 19.23
CA ILE A 622 11.93 24.08 18.68
C ILE A 622 13.03 23.60 19.65
N LYS A 623 12.85 23.63 20.98
CA LYS A 623 13.80 22.99 21.92
C LYS A 623 13.80 21.46 21.83
N GLU A 624 12.63 20.79 21.75
CA GLU A 624 12.55 19.32 21.66
C GLU A 624 13.10 18.80 20.32
N ILE A 625 12.81 19.53 19.25
CA ILE A 625 13.29 19.35 17.88
C ILE A 625 14.80 19.63 17.79
N ASN A 626 15.28 20.74 18.37
CA ASN A 626 16.72 21.04 18.52
C ASN A 626 17.46 19.95 19.30
N THR A 627 16.77 19.30 20.24
CA THR A 627 17.33 18.16 20.99
C THR A 627 17.39 16.94 20.07
N ALA A 628 16.35 16.61 19.31
CA ALA A 628 16.35 15.49 18.36
C ALA A 628 17.29 15.64 17.14
N TRP A 629 17.67 16.87 16.76
CA TRP A 629 18.33 17.16 15.48
C TRP A 629 19.84 17.48 15.57
N SER A 630 20.45 17.39 16.76
CA SER A 630 21.86 17.76 16.93
C SER A 630 22.86 16.69 16.48
N THR A 631 23.90 17.09 15.74
CA THR A 631 25.12 16.27 15.58
C THR A 631 26.35 17.17 15.45
N GLY A 632 26.99 17.36 16.61
CA GLY A 632 28.02 18.36 16.96
C GLY A 632 27.84 18.73 18.46
N ILE A 633 28.77 18.59 19.42
CA ILE A 633 30.25 18.51 19.50
C ILE A 633 30.95 19.89 19.58
N ASP A 634 31.57 20.17 20.73
CA ASP A 634 32.05 21.46 21.27
C ASP A 634 33.16 22.20 20.51
N ILE A 635 33.57 21.66 19.36
CA ILE A 635 34.75 22.08 18.60
C ILE A 635 34.60 23.49 18.01
N ALA A 636 33.37 23.90 17.66
CA ALA A 636 33.11 25.20 17.03
C ALA A 636 33.46 26.38 17.95
N ALA A 637 33.17 26.26 19.26
CA ALA A 637 33.51 27.27 20.26
C ALA A 637 35.03 27.46 20.39
N GLU A 638 35.80 26.39 20.64
CA GLU A 638 37.27 26.48 20.71
C GLU A 638 37.88 26.94 19.38
N ILE A 639 37.26 26.68 18.23
CA ILE A 639 37.72 27.18 16.92
C ILE A 639 37.40 28.67 16.73
N LEU A 640 36.22 29.16 17.14
CA LEU A 640 35.86 30.58 17.04
C LEU A 640 36.68 31.44 18.02
N ILE A 641 36.99 30.89 19.21
CA ILE A 641 38.05 31.39 20.10
C ILE A 641 39.37 31.39 19.34
N PHE A 642 39.91 30.23 18.94
CA PHE A 642 41.22 30.14 18.31
C PHE A 642 41.40 31.09 17.11
N PHE A 643 40.34 31.29 16.32
CA PHE A 643 40.33 32.21 15.19
C PHE A 643 40.31 33.69 15.56
N THR A 644 39.67 34.06 16.67
CA THR A 644 39.72 35.44 17.18
C THR A 644 40.97 35.71 18.02
N THR A 645 41.62 34.68 18.58
CA THR A 645 42.58 34.82 19.69
C THR A 645 43.98 34.22 19.49
N GLY A 646 44.10 33.13 18.73
CA GLY A 646 45.33 32.35 18.59
C GLY A 646 45.74 31.45 19.78
N GLY A 647 44.94 31.40 20.86
CA GLY A 647 45.23 30.61 22.07
C GLY A 647 44.86 29.12 21.99
N VAL A 648 45.64 28.24 22.61
CA VAL A 648 45.48 26.76 22.55
C VAL A 648 45.19 26.20 23.94
N GLY A 649 43.92 25.89 24.22
CA GLY A 649 43.42 25.44 25.53
C GLY A 649 43.33 23.92 25.67
N LEU A 650 42.26 23.31 25.15
CA LEU A 650 41.89 21.90 25.39
C LEU A 650 42.04 21.00 24.14
N ILE A 651 42.29 21.59 22.96
CA ILE A 651 42.25 20.95 21.61
C ILE A 651 43.31 19.84 21.37
N LYS A 652 44.12 19.42 22.35
CA LYS A 652 45.33 18.60 22.08
C LYS A 652 45.05 17.17 21.60
N ASP A 653 43.87 16.61 21.90
CA ASP A 653 43.59 15.19 21.73
C ASP A 653 42.81 14.82 20.44
N LEU A 654 42.33 15.81 19.67
CA LEU A 654 41.55 15.59 18.45
C LEU A 654 42.36 15.79 17.16
N LYS A 655 42.84 14.67 16.59
CA LYS A 655 43.83 14.59 15.49
C LYS A 655 43.56 15.41 14.21
N TYR A 656 42.31 15.82 13.95
CA TYR A 656 41.90 16.41 12.66
C TYR A 656 41.62 17.91 12.70
N LEU A 657 41.62 18.56 13.88
CA LEU A 657 41.25 19.98 14.01
C LEU A 657 42.40 20.94 13.75
N LYS A 658 43.64 20.46 13.88
CA LYS A 658 44.90 21.19 13.62
C LYS A 658 45.10 21.70 12.17
N TYR A 659 44.10 21.50 11.31
CA TYR A 659 44.09 21.89 9.90
C TYR A 659 43.05 22.97 9.63
N VAL A 660 41.87 22.90 10.27
CA VAL A 660 40.90 24.03 10.28
C VAL A 660 41.58 25.28 10.86
N THR A 661 42.34 25.12 11.94
CA THR A 661 43.15 26.18 12.57
C THR A 661 44.20 26.81 11.65
N LYS A 662 44.59 26.16 10.54
CA LYS A 662 45.55 26.68 9.56
C LYS A 662 44.84 27.41 8.41
N ILE A 663 43.71 26.87 7.93
CA ILE A 663 42.85 27.46 6.89
C ILE A 663 42.44 28.90 7.27
N GLY A 664 41.84 29.12 8.45
CA GLY A 664 41.39 30.46 8.86
C GLY A 664 42.47 31.37 9.47
N LYS A 665 43.73 30.91 9.53
CA LYS A 665 44.91 31.78 9.66
C LYS A 665 45.29 32.34 8.29
N ALA A 666 45.32 31.51 7.26
CA ALA A 666 45.61 31.92 5.89
C ALA A 666 44.53 32.84 5.27
N ILE A 667 43.24 32.66 5.60
CA ILE A 667 42.17 33.62 5.20
C ILE A 667 42.43 35.05 5.76
N ARG A 668 43.20 35.19 6.84
CA ARG A 668 43.53 36.49 7.47
C ARG A 668 44.95 37.00 7.21
N ALA A 669 45.89 36.14 6.86
CA ALA A 669 47.30 36.48 6.73
C ALA A 669 47.72 36.59 5.27
N THR A 670 48.04 37.80 4.82
CA THR A 670 48.57 38.11 3.47
C THR A 670 50.02 37.65 3.23
N SER A 671 50.48 36.61 3.93
CA SER A 671 51.87 36.14 3.92
C SER A 671 51.94 34.61 3.92
N ALA A 672 52.61 34.05 2.92
CA ALA A 672 52.81 32.60 2.79
C ALA A 672 53.62 32.03 3.96
N THR A 673 53.12 30.97 4.59
CA THR A 673 53.86 30.16 5.58
C THR A 673 53.87 28.71 5.11
N GLN A 674 55.06 28.13 5.04
CA GLN A 674 55.37 27.01 4.12
C GLN A 674 55.16 25.59 4.67
N ASP A 675 54.74 25.42 5.93
CA ASP A 675 54.68 24.11 6.61
C ASP A 675 53.26 23.67 7.01
N VAL A 676 52.54 23.10 6.04
CA VAL A 676 51.31 22.33 6.29
C VAL A 676 51.23 21.09 5.39
N VAL A 677 51.41 19.90 5.98
CA VAL A 677 51.18 18.63 5.30
C VAL A 677 50.17 17.79 6.08
N LEU A 678 49.36 17.03 5.31
CA LEU A 678 48.31 16.07 5.67
C LEU A 678 46.87 16.61 5.90
N THR A 679 45.92 15.73 5.56
CA THR A 679 44.49 15.77 5.89
C THR A 679 43.57 16.67 5.04
N LEU A 680 43.65 16.46 3.72
CA LEU A 680 42.44 16.23 2.90
C LEU A 680 42.47 14.83 2.25
N ARG A 681 42.84 13.80 3.03
CA ARG A 681 42.86 12.39 2.57
C ARG A 681 41.49 11.84 2.12
N GLY A 682 40.39 12.55 2.36
CA GLY A 682 39.06 12.25 1.79
C GLY A 682 38.84 12.80 0.36
N VAL A 683 39.74 13.65 -0.14
CA VAL A 683 39.68 14.23 -1.48
C VAL A 683 40.43 13.35 -2.50
N GLU A 684 41.54 12.73 -2.08
CA GLU A 684 42.37 11.85 -2.94
C GLU A 684 41.68 10.54 -3.34
N ALA A 685 40.66 10.09 -2.59
CA ALA A 685 39.97 8.82 -2.77
C ALA A 685 38.44 8.98 -2.92
N GLY A 686 38.01 9.97 -3.71
CA GLY A 686 36.66 9.99 -4.28
C GLY A 686 35.58 10.62 -3.42
N PHE A 687 35.74 11.90 -3.02
CA PHE A 687 34.66 12.79 -2.57
C PHE A 687 33.70 12.19 -1.51
N GLU A 688 34.23 11.72 -0.38
CA GLU A 688 33.47 11.71 0.87
C GLU A 688 33.90 12.95 1.69
N VAL A 689 33.21 14.05 1.47
CA VAL A 689 33.33 15.25 2.31
C VAL A 689 32.40 15.04 3.50
N PHE A 690 32.95 14.96 4.70
CA PHE A 690 32.16 14.89 5.93
C PHE A 690 31.27 16.13 6.02
N SER A 691 29.95 15.92 6.09
CA SER A 691 28.91 16.97 6.18
C SER A 691 29.25 18.05 7.20
N VAL A 692 29.64 17.60 8.40
CA VAL A 692 30.05 18.43 9.53
C VAL A 692 31.25 19.31 9.17
N THR A 693 32.27 18.78 8.48
CA THR A 693 33.47 19.55 8.11
C THR A 693 33.17 20.60 7.04
N SER A 694 32.38 20.27 6.01
CA SER A 694 31.98 21.29 5.02
C SER A 694 31.10 22.37 5.63
N ALA A 695 30.19 22.00 6.54
CA ALA A 695 29.32 22.95 7.23
C ALA A 695 30.12 23.89 8.14
N MET A 696 31.10 23.39 8.89
CA MET A 696 32.00 24.20 9.71
C MET A 696 32.84 25.17 8.86
N CYS A 697 33.37 24.71 7.72
CA CYS A 697 34.11 25.58 6.80
C CYS A 697 33.22 26.64 6.13
N TYR A 698 31.98 26.29 5.78
CA TYR A 698 30.97 27.24 5.31
C TYR A 698 30.68 28.28 6.38
N SER A 699 30.30 27.86 7.59
CA SER A 699 29.96 28.74 8.71
C SER A 699 31.08 29.73 9.03
N ALA A 700 32.32 29.25 9.15
CA ALA A 700 33.48 30.10 9.43
C ALA A 700 33.81 31.08 8.29
N ALA A 701 33.73 30.65 7.02
CA ALA A 701 33.96 31.54 5.88
C ALA A 701 32.83 32.58 5.74
N ASN A 702 31.59 32.16 5.98
CA ASN A 702 30.41 33.03 5.94
C ASN A 702 30.44 34.07 7.08
N TYR A 703 30.81 33.68 8.30
CA TYR A 703 31.00 34.63 9.41
C TYR A 703 32.06 35.69 9.09
N ILE A 704 33.19 35.31 8.47
CA ILE A 704 34.22 36.26 8.04
C ILE A 704 33.67 37.16 6.92
N ALA A 705 32.96 36.60 5.94
CA ALA A 705 32.30 37.35 4.88
C ALA A 705 31.35 38.42 5.42
N THR A 706 30.51 38.09 6.40
CA THR A 706 29.48 38.99 6.93
C THR A 706 30.02 39.99 7.97
N THR A 707 31.08 39.66 8.71
CA THR A 707 31.64 40.55 9.74
C THR A 707 32.79 41.43 9.26
N SER A 708 33.36 41.15 8.09
CA SER A 708 34.52 41.90 7.55
C SER A 708 34.41 42.27 6.07
N ASP A 709 33.23 42.12 5.47
CA ASP A 709 32.90 42.48 4.07
C ASP A 709 33.95 41.99 3.06
N ASN A 710 34.19 40.66 3.09
CA ASN A 710 35.35 40.05 2.44
C ASN A 710 34.94 39.16 1.26
N GLU A 711 35.10 39.67 0.05
CA GLU A 711 34.83 38.99 -1.23
C GLU A 711 35.51 37.61 -1.35
N THR A 712 36.71 37.46 -0.76
CA THR A 712 37.44 36.18 -0.75
C THR A 712 36.72 35.16 0.13
N ALA A 713 36.26 35.58 1.31
CA ALA A 713 35.53 34.74 2.24
C ALA A 713 34.14 34.35 1.68
N GLN A 714 33.44 35.25 0.98
CA GLN A 714 32.16 34.99 0.33
C GLN A 714 32.27 33.88 -0.73
N LYS A 715 33.26 33.97 -1.63
CA LYS A 715 33.47 32.96 -2.69
C LYS A 715 33.88 31.61 -2.11
N VAL A 716 34.68 31.60 -1.03
CA VAL A 716 35.03 30.37 -0.29
C VAL A 716 33.80 29.78 0.42
N ALA A 717 32.94 30.60 1.04
CA ALA A 717 31.69 30.16 1.64
C ALA A 717 30.77 29.50 0.61
N ARG A 718 30.61 30.11 -0.58
CA ARG A 718 29.81 29.54 -1.69
C ARG A 718 30.29 28.14 -2.10
N VAL A 719 31.60 27.87 -2.09
CA VAL A 719 32.16 26.53 -2.36
C VAL A 719 31.78 25.53 -1.27
N PHE A 720 31.99 25.86 0.01
CA PHE A 720 31.68 24.96 1.12
C PHE A 720 30.18 24.76 1.37
N PHE A 721 29.34 25.74 1.01
CA PHE A 721 27.88 25.62 1.01
C PHE A 721 27.40 24.47 0.09
N TRP A 722 27.82 24.44 -1.17
CA TRP A 722 27.42 23.39 -2.09
C TRP A 722 28.05 22.02 -1.74
N LEU A 723 29.24 22.00 -1.14
CA LEU A 723 29.82 20.79 -0.53
C LEU A 723 28.99 20.26 0.65
N THR A 724 28.27 21.12 1.36
CA THR A 724 27.38 20.72 2.45
C THR A 724 26.07 20.12 1.91
N MET A 725 25.47 20.75 0.88
CA MET A 725 24.29 20.21 0.19
C MET A 725 24.54 18.83 -0.46
N LEU A 726 25.77 18.59 -0.91
CA LEU A 726 26.25 17.29 -1.41
C LEU A 726 26.02 16.13 -0.42
N SER A 727 26.12 16.39 0.87
CA SER A 727 26.00 15.39 1.94
C SER A 727 24.56 15.09 2.38
N ALA A 728 23.60 15.95 2.02
CA ALA A 728 22.18 15.82 2.36
C ALA A 728 21.36 14.99 1.35
N GLY A 729 22.03 14.23 0.47
CA GLY A 729 21.41 13.38 -0.55
C GLY A 729 21.26 14.00 -1.95
N ALA A 730 21.55 15.29 -2.13
CA ALA A 730 21.50 15.99 -3.43
C ALA A 730 22.76 15.78 -4.29
N THR A 731 23.17 14.52 -4.46
CA THR A 731 24.58 14.14 -4.69
C THR A 731 25.22 14.52 -6.04
N ILE A 732 24.45 14.85 -7.08
CA ILE A 732 24.99 15.24 -8.41
C ILE A 732 24.78 16.73 -8.69
N TYR A 733 23.55 17.25 -8.51
CA TYR A 733 23.24 18.68 -8.67
C TYR A 733 24.13 19.58 -7.79
N ALA A 734 24.25 19.27 -6.50
CA ALA A 734 25.08 20.03 -5.57
C ALA A 734 26.58 19.93 -5.93
N ARG A 735 27.01 18.80 -6.52
CA ARG A 735 28.39 18.62 -7.01
C ARG A 735 28.71 19.59 -8.14
N ARG A 736 27.83 19.69 -9.13
CA ARG A 736 28.00 20.58 -10.29
C ARG A 736 28.01 22.06 -9.86
N LYS A 737 27.13 22.44 -8.93
CA LYS A 737 27.11 23.81 -8.37
C LYS A 737 28.35 24.10 -7.51
N ALA A 738 28.88 23.12 -6.75
CA ALA A 738 30.17 23.26 -6.03
C ALA A 738 31.35 23.46 -7.00
N ALA A 739 31.41 22.66 -8.07
CA ALA A 739 32.43 22.77 -9.11
C ALA A 739 32.35 24.12 -9.87
N ASN A 740 31.14 24.62 -10.13
CA ASN A 740 30.93 25.95 -10.71
C ASN A 740 31.40 27.06 -9.76
N ALA A 741 31.00 27.03 -8.48
CA ALA A 741 31.44 28.02 -7.49
C ALA A 741 32.96 28.01 -7.29
N ALA A 742 33.59 26.84 -7.38
CA ALA A 742 35.04 26.74 -7.38
C ALA A 742 35.67 27.31 -8.67
N ARG A 743 35.02 27.16 -9.84
CA ARG A 743 35.50 27.75 -11.11
C ARG A 743 35.49 29.27 -11.04
N ASP A 744 34.44 29.86 -10.47
CA ASP A 744 34.38 31.29 -10.16
C ASP A 744 35.56 31.71 -9.26
N LEU A 745 35.80 30.96 -8.17
CA LEU A 745 36.88 31.24 -7.20
C LEU A 745 38.29 31.13 -7.82
N VAL A 746 38.57 30.12 -8.63
CA VAL A 746 39.88 29.94 -9.31
C VAL A 746 40.10 30.97 -10.42
N SER A 747 39.03 31.39 -11.12
CA SER A 747 39.13 32.35 -12.22
C SER A 747 39.62 33.74 -11.79
N ASN A 748 39.33 34.16 -10.54
CA ASN A 748 39.86 35.39 -9.97
C ASN A 748 41.25 35.14 -9.37
N GLN A 749 42.29 35.20 -10.21
CA GLN A 749 43.67 34.90 -9.79
C GLN A 749 44.17 35.74 -8.62
N THR A 750 43.73 37.01 -8.49
CA THR A 750 44.12 37.90 -7.39
C THR A 750 43.58 37.38 -6.05
N THR A 751 42.28 37.06 -5.99
CA THR A 751 41.62 36.41 -4.85
C THR A 751 42.15 35.00 -4.62
N PHE A 752 42.46 34.27 -5.68
CA PHE A 752 42.88 32.88 -5.58
C PHE A 752 44.29 32.74 -4.99
N ASN A 753 45.21 33.60 -5.39
CA ASN A 753 46.62 33.53 -4.97
C ASN A 753 46.83 33.85 -3.48
N THR A 754 45.93 34.62 -2.86
CA THR A 754 45.98 34.96 -1.42
C THR A 754 45.43 33.85 -0.50
N LEU A 755 44.75 32.85 -1.05
CA LEU A 755 44.19 31.73 -0.28
C LEU A 755 45.27 30.78 0.26
N SER A 756 44.89 29.98 1.25
CA SER A 756 45.69 28.85 1.72
C SER A 756 45.86 27.79 0.62
N ASP A 757 46.97 27.06 0.64
CA ASP A 757 47.21 26.00 -0.36
C ASP A 757 46.21 24.85 -0.23
N GLU A 758 45.58 24.66 0.94
CA GLU A 758 44.46 23.73 1.13
C GLU A 758 43.17 24.22 0.48
N ILE A 759 42.80 25.51 0.59
CA ILE A 759 41.64 26.04 -0.14
C ILE A 759 41.92 26.04 -1.64
N LYS A 760 43.12 26.44 -2.07
CA LYS A 760 43.56 26.34 -3.46
C LYS A 760 43.49 24.90 -3.95
N SER A 761 43.87 23.91 -3.13
CA SER A 761 43.76 22.50 -3.44
C SER A 761 42.31 22.04 -3.55
N VAL A 762 41.43 22.37 -2.60
CA VAL A 762 39.98 22.07 -2.68
C VAL A 762 39.36 22.69 -3.93
N ALA A 763 39.66 23.95 -4.21
CA ALA A 763 39.11 24.68 -5.36
C ALA A 763 39.69 24.16 -6.68
N ASN A 764 41.01 24.02 -6.83
CA ASN A 764 41.63 23.38 -8.00
C ASN A 764 41.20 21.93 -8.17
N HIS A 765 40.83 21.22 -7.10
CA HIS A 765 40.26 19.88 -7.19
C HIS A 765 38.75 19.92 -7.54
N LEU A 766 37.99 20.95 -7.20
CA LEU A 766 36.60 21.09 -7.66
C LEU A 766 36.50 21.62 -9.11
N VAL A 767 37.41 22.51 -9.51
CA VAL A 767 37.57 23.01 -10.87
C VAL A 767 38.20 21.97 -11.78
N GLY A 768 39.31 21.42 -11.32
CA GLY A 768 40.11 20.43 -12.01
C GLY A 768 39.47 19.06 -11.96
N ALA A 769 39.08 18.50 -10.81
CA ALA A 769 38.77 17.07 -10.72
C ALA A 769 37.39 16.62 -11.26
N GLU A 770 36.63 17.45 -11.97
CA GLU A 770 35.69 16.87 -12.96
C GLU A 770 36.41 16.63 -14.28
N ASP A 771 36.95 17.67 -14.94
CA ASP A 771 37.61 17.49 -16.25
C ASP A 771 38.95 16.75 -16.15
N MET A 772 39.77 17.01 -15.14
CA MET A 772 41.02 16.32 -14.81
C MET A 772 40.80 14.95 -14.16
N ALA A 773 39.73 14.67 -13.41
CA ALA A 773 39.48 13.27 -13.01
C ALA A 773 38.80 12.50 -14.14
N MET A 774 37.97 13.11 -14.99
CA MET A 774 37.49 12.49 -16.22
C MET A 774 38.66 12.27 -17.20
N PHE A 775 39.60 13.21 -17.33
CA PHE A 775 40.79 13.09 -18.16
C PHE A 775 41.79 12.10 -17.57
N THR A 776 42.06 12.12 -16.26
CA THR A 776 42.95 11.15 -15.59
C THR A 776 42.32 9.76 -15.59
N TYR A 777 41.01 9.64 -15.40
CA TYR A 777 40.30 8.36 -15.54
C TYR A 777 40.32 7.90 -17.00
N LYS A 778 40.02 8.76 -17.98
CA LYS A 778 40.12 8.45 -19.42
C LYS A 778 41.53 8.04 -19.81
N ALA A 779 42.56 8.78 -19.41
CA ALA A 779 43.97 8.48 -19.68
C ALA A 779 44.42 7.20 -18.97
N LYS A 780 44.01 6.99 -17.71
CA LYS A 780 44.26 5.73 -16.98
C LYS A 780 43.60 4.55 -17.68
N LEU A 781 42.34 4.67 -18.07
CA LEU A 781 41.64 3.65 -18.84
C LEU A 781 42.33 3.44 -20.19
N GLN A 782 42.70 4.49 -20.91
CA GLN A 782 43.37 4.41 -22.21
C GLN A 782 44.74 3.70 -22.13
N ASN A 783 45.50 3.95 -21.05
CA ASN A 783 46.85 3.41 -20.88
C ASN A 783 46.88 2.02 -20.21
N GLU A 784 46.08 1.81 -19.16
CA GLU A 784 46.06 0.55 -18.37
C GLU A 784 44.96 -0.43 -18.82
N TYR A 785 43.87 0.07 -19.41
CA TYR A 785 42.63 -0.68 -19.68
C TYR A 785 42.01 -0.37 -21.06
N PRO A 786 42.77 -0.48 -22.18
CA PRO A 786 42.39 0.09 -23.47
C PRO A 786 41.11 -0.47 -24.10
N TYR A 787 40.72 -1.72 -23.80
CA TYR A 787 39.46 -2.28 -24.28
C TYR A 787 38.27 -1.70 -23.53
N PHE A 788 38.37 -1.56 -22.21
CA PHE A 788 37.31 -0.89 -21.44
C PHE A 788 37.18 0.59 -21.84
N TYR A 789 38.31 1.26 -22.08
CA TYR A 789 38.33 2.64 -22.58
C TYR A 789 37.55 2.79 -23.89
N SER A 790 37.76 1.91 -24.87
CA SER A 790 37.13 2.01 -26.19
C SER A 790 35.60 1.90 -26.13
N TYR A 791 35.07 1.09 -25.20
CA TYR A 791 33.63 1.01 -24.93
C TYR A 791 33.11 2.19 -24.09
N TYR A 792 33.88 2.62 -23.09
CA TYR A 792 33.53 3.75 -22.21
C TYR A 792 33.33 5.05 -23.01
N ILE A 793 34.21 5.34 -23.96
CA ILE A 793 34.08 6.55 -24.82
C ILE A 793 32.93 6.48 -25.83
N GLN A 794 32.37 5.30 -26.09
CA GLN A 794 31.22 5.08 -26.98
C GLN A 794 29.87 5.18 -26.26
N LEU A 795 29.84 5.35 -24.94
CA LEU A 795 28.60 5.58 -24.20
C LEU A 795 27.91 6.86 -24.72
N PRO A 796 26.68 6.78 -25.25
CA PRO A 796 26.02 7.90 -25.93
C PRO A 796 25.35 8.84 -24.93
N ASN A 797 25.41 10.15 -25.17
CA ASN A 797 24.64 11.11 -24.38
C ASN A 797 23.20 11.16 -24.92
N ILE A 798 22.24 10.65 -24.15
CA ILE A 798 20.82 10.55 -24.56
C ILE A 798 19.95 11.24 -23.51
N GLY A 799 19.06 12.15 -23.94
CA GLY A 799 18.15 12.86 -23.02
C GLY A 799 18.87 13.75 -22.00
N GLY A 800 20.04 14.29 -22.36
CA GLY A 800 20.94 15.01 -21.46
C GLY A 800 21.94 14.11 -20.72
N VAL A 801 21.52 12.91 -20.28
CA VAL A 801 22.32 12.02 -19.41
C VAL A 801 23.69 11.71 -20.02
N ASP A 802 24.75 12.19 -19.35
CA ASP A 802 26.15 11.84 -19.63
C ASP A 802 26.50 10.50 -18.96
N TYR A 803 26.28 9.41 -19.68
CA TYR A 803 26.58 8.06 -19.21
C TYR A 803 28.05 7.87 -18.81
N GLN A 804 28.99 8.62 -19.38
CA GLN A 804 30.42 8.52 -19.02
C GLN A 804 30.68 9.06 -17.61
N LYS A 805 30.01 10.16 -17.23
CA LYS A 805 30.06 10.71 -15.87
C LYS A 805 29.33 9.85 -14.85
N VAL A 806 28.15 9.35 -15.18
CA VAL A 806 27.39 8.48 -14.26
C VAL A 806 28.15 7.16 -14.00
N PHE A 807 28.74 6.55 -15.04
CA PHE A 807 29.62 5.39 -14.87
C PHE A 807 30.81 5.72 -13.95
N GLN A 808 31.52 6.82 -14.21
CA GLN A 808 32.65 7.24 -13.38
C GLN A 808 32.22 7.45 -11.91
N ALA A 809 31.06 8.06 -11.67
CA ALA A 809 30.55 8.30 -10.32
C ALA A 809 30.22 7.00 -9.57
N GLU A 810 29.68 5.98 -10.25
CA GLU A 810 29.38 4.67 -9.64
C GLU A 810 30.65 3.81 -9.42
N PHE A 811 31.72 3.99 -10.22
CA PHE A 811 32.91 3.11 -10.22
C PHE A 811 34.26 3.78 -9.87
N LYS A 812 34.29 5.06 -9.50
CA LYS A 812 35.50 5.81 -9.12
C LYS A 812 36.41 5.11 -8.10
N ASN A 813 35.83 4.35 -7.17
CA ASN A 813 36.52 3.73 -6.04
C ASN A 813 36.90 2.25 -6.27
N LEU A 814 36.82 1.76 -7.52
CA LEU A 814 37.24 0.39 -7.84
C LEU A 814 38.76 0.21 -7.69
N LYS A 815 39.15 -0.89 -7.05
CA LYS A 815 40.56 -1.30 -6.95
C LYS A 815 41.11 -1.71 -8.33
N PRO A 816 42.43 -1.62 -8.58
CA PRO A 816 43.01 -1.98 -9.89
C PRO A 816 42.68 -3.40 -10.37
N ASN A 817 42.56 -4.36 -9.45
CA ASN A 817 42.15 -5.73 -9.76
C ASN A 817 40.65 -5.87 -10.13
N GLN A 818 39.81 -4.89 -9.78
CA GLN A 818 38.41 -4.81 -10.21
C GLN A 818 38.29 -4.08 -11.55
N LEU A 819 39.03 -2.98 -11.75
CA LEU A 819 39.12 -2.31 -13.06
C LEU A 819 39.68 -3.25 -14.14
N ALA A 820 40.66 -4.08 -13.81
CA ALA A 820 41.19 -5.11 -14.72
C ALA A 820 40.11 -6.10 -15.20
N LYS A 821 39.10 -6.44 -14.37
CA LYS A 821 37.97 -7.29 -14.78
C LYS A 821 37.04 -6.59 -15.79
N LEU A 822 37.01 -5.25 -15.79
CA LEU A 822 36.21 -4.50 -16.76
C LEU A 822 36.89 -4.41 -18.13
N ASN A 823 38.20 -4.65 -18.21
CA ASN A 823 39.02 -4.56 -19.42
C ASN A 823 38.99 -5.83 -20.28
N SER A 824 37.80 -6.21 -20.73
CA SER A 824 37.61 -7.33 -21.66
C SER A 824 37.63 -6.86 -23.10
N SER A 825 38.35 -7.58 -23.98
CA SER A 825 38.26 -7.40 -25.43
C SER A 825 36.98 -8.00 -26.04
N THR A 826 36.31 -8.90 -25.32
CA THR A 826 35.16 -9.69 -25.82
C THR A 826 33.82 -9.30 -25.20
N ILE A 827 33.80 -8.53 -24.12
CA ILE A 827 32.58 -8.13 -23.39
C ILE A 827 32.51 -6.61 -23.32
N ASN A 828 31.41 -6.02 -23.79
CA ASN A 828 31.17 -4.58 -23.70
C ASN A 828 30.57 -4.22 -22.33
N THR A 829 31.45 -4.12 -21.34
CA THR A 829 31.15 -3.80 -19.93
C THR A 829 30.42 -2.47 -19.73
N ALA A 830 30.69 -1.49 -20.60
CA ALA A 830 30.04 -0.19 -20.55
C ALA A 830 28.58 -0.27 -21.03
N ALA A 831 28.31 -0.97 -22.14
CA ALA A 831 26.96 -1.23 -22.63
C ALA A 831 26.15 -2.08 -21.63
N ASN A 832 26.75 -3.12 -21.06
CA ASN A 832 26.11 -3.95 -20.04
C ASN A 832 25.66 -3.12 -18.83
N TRP A 833 26.53 -2.25 -18.29
CA TRP A 833 26.15 -1.34 -17.22
C TRP A 833 25.00 -0.40 -17.64
N ARG A 834 25.04 0.17 -18.85
CA ARG A 834 23.99 1.06 -19.37
C ARG A 834 22.64 0.35 -19.47
N ASP A 835 22.63 -0.91 -19.90
CA ASP A 835 21.41 -1.68 -20.10
C ASP A 835 20.78 -2.12 -18.78
N LEU A 836 21.59 -2.37 -17.74
CA LEU A 836 21.13 -2.53 -16.36
C LEU A 836 20.67 -1.19 -15.73
N TYR A 837 21.35 -0.08 -16.03
CA TYR A 837 21.02 1.26 -15.55
C TYR A 837 19.66 1.73 -16.09
N THR A 838 19.43 1.63 -17.40
CA THR A 838 18.18 2.06 -18.07
C THR A 838 16.95 1.27 -17.63
N LYS A 839 17.12 0.04 -17.10
CA LYS A 839 16.04 -0.78 -16.52
C LYS A 839 15.93 -0.66 -14.99
N SER A 840 16.68 0.26 -14.39
CA SER A 840 16.73 0.49 -12.93
C SER A 840 17.05 -0.78 -12.14
N ILE A 841 18.01 -1.59 -12.61
CA ILE A 841 18.45 -2.81 -11.92
C ILE A 841 19.44 -2.46 -10.81
N ILE A 842 19.21 -3.03 -9.62
CA ILE A 842 19.96 -2.72 -8.39
C ILE A 842 21.42 -3.21 -8.44
N ASP A 843 21.68 -4.33 -9.12
CA ASP A 843 23.01 -4.97 -9.15
C ASP A 843 23.96 -4.37 -10.20
N ARG A 844 23.54 -3.33 -10.95
CA ARG A 844 24.36 -2.68 -12.00
C ARG A 844 25.74 -2.20 -11.53
N LYS A 845 25.90 -1.93 -10.23
CA LYS A 845 27.16 -1.46 -9.60
C LYS A 845 28.15 -2.59 -9.29
N MET A 846 27.78 -3.84 -9.55
CA MET A 846 28.59 -5.00 -9.19
C MET A 846 29.48 -5.41 -10.37
N VAL A 847 30.79 -5.20 -10.23
CA VAL A 847 31.79 -5.46 -11.28
C VAL A 847 31.70 -6.89 -11.83
N GLU A 848 31.50 -7.87 -10.95
CA GLU A 848 31.37 -9.28 -11.32
C GLU A 848 30.09 -9.61 -12.12
N VAL A 849 29.09 -8.73 -12.07
CA VAL A 849 27.89 -8.81 -12.91
C VAL A 849 28.19 -8.19 -14.27
N ILE A 850 28.52 -6.90 -14.32
CA ILE A 850 28.70 -6.20 -15.61
C ILE A 850 29.85 -6.75 -16.46
N ALA A 851 30.88 -7.34 -15.83
CA ALA A 851 32.00 -8.02 -16.49
C ALA A 851 31.67 -9.41 -17.06
N ASN A 852 30.43 -9.89 -16.92
CA ASN A 852 30.02 -11.20 -17.38
C ASN A 852 28.71 -11.09 -18.18
N GLN A 853 28.80 -11.30 -19.50
CA GLN A 853 27.65 -11.19 -20.40
C GLN A 853 26.51 -12.13 -19.99
N GLY A 854 26.81 -13.38 -19.65
CA GLY A 854 25.80 -14.35 -19.21
C GLY A 854 25.03 -13.87 -17.99
N LYS A 855 25.73 -13.37 -16.96
CA LYS A 855 25.08 -12.77 -15.78
C LYS A 855 24.17 -11.59 -16.14
N VAL A 856 24.60 -10.74 -17.06
CA VAL A 856 23.82 -9.57 -17.54
C VAL A 856 22.57 -10.03 -18.30
N ASP A 857 22.71 -10.98 -19.23
CA ASP A 857 21.62 -11.52 -20.02
C ASP A 857 20.60 -12.26 -19.11
N ASP A 858 21.09 -13.04 -18.14
CA ASP A 858 20.29 -13.76 -17.15
C ASP A 858 19.45 -12.82 -16.26
N ILE A 859 20.07 -11.78 -15.68
CA ILE A 859 19.33 -10.82 -14.85
C ILE A 859 18.36 -9.98 -15.70
N LEU A 860 18.75 -9.59 -16.92
CA LEU A 860 17.87 -8.87 -17.85
C LEU A 860 16.66 -9.71 -18.25
N ARG A 861 16.85 -11.00 -18.53
CA ARG A 861 15.78 -11.96 -18.86
C ARG A 861 14.77 -12.03 -17.73
N PHE A 862 15.21 -12.29 -16.49
CA PHE A 862 14.31 -12.40 -15.35
C PHE A 862 13.68 -11.07 -14.94
N TYR A 863 14.41 -9.94 -15.00
CA TYR A 863 13.87 -8.62 -14.62
C TYR A 863 12.92 -8.01 -15.66
N ALA A 864 12.84 -8.58 -16.87
CA ALA A 864 11.82 -8.20 -17.85
C ALA A 864 10.39 -8.57 -17.39
N GLU A 865 10.25 -9.56 -16.51
CA GLU A 865 8.96 -10.04 -15.99
C GLU A 865 8.69 -9.47 -14.58
N PRO A 866 7.65 -8.64 -14.36
CA PRO A 866 7.44 -7.97 -13.08
C PRO A 866 7.27 -8.90 -11.86
N ILE A 867 6.74 -10.12 -12.05
CA ILE A 867 6.63 -11.12 -10.96
C ILE A 867 8.01 -11.62 -10.56
N LEU A 868 8.82 -12.06 -11.53
CA LEU A 868 10.15 -12.61 -11.30
C LEU A 868 11.10 -11.52 -10.75
N ARG A 869 10.99 -10.30 -11.26
CA ARG A 869 11.66 -9.11 -10.73
C ARG A 869 11.36 -8.92 -9.24
N LYS A 870 10.08 -8.92 -8.84
CA LYS A 870 9.66 -8.72 -7.44
C LYS A 870 10.29 -9.77 -6.51
N GLU A 871 10.26 -11.05 -6.89
CA GLU A 871 10.87 -12.12 -6.11
C GLU A 871 12.39 -11.95 -5.98
N LEU A 872 13.08 -11.64 -7.08
CA LEU A 872 14.54 -11.50 -7.08
C LEU A 872 15.00 -10.22 -6.36
N GLU A 873 14.28 -9.10 -6.46
CA GLU A 873 14.59 -7.85 -5.74
C GLU A 873 14.36 -7.98 -4.23
N ALA A 874 13.41 -8.82 -3.79
CA ALA A 874 13.21 -9.14 -2.37
C ALA A 874 14.34 -9.99 -1.76
N MET A 875 15.22 -10.59 -2.58
CA MET A 875 16.34 -11.40 -2.11
C MET A 875 17.59 -10.57 -1.80
N TYR A 876 18.38 -11.04 -0.82
CA TYR A 876 19.77 -10.62 -0.67
C TYR A 876 20.60 -11.00 -1.90
N PHE A 877 21.63 -10.19 -2.18
CA PHE A 877 22.51 -10.32 -3.35
C PHE A 877 23.01 -11.75 -3.59
N ASP A 878 23.60 -12.39 -2.56
CA ASP A 878 24.16 -13.74 -2.68
C ASP A 878 23.11 -14.80 -3.03
N SER A 879 21.88 -14.67 -2.49
CA SER A 879 20.78 -15.59 -2.81
C SER A 879 20.28 -15.40 -4.25
N ARG A 880 20.15 -14.13 -4.69
CA ARG A 880 19.76 -13.78 -6.07
C ARG A 880 20.78 -14.32 -7.08
N TRP A 881 22.08 -14.09 -6.85
CA TRP A 881 23.11 -14.59 -7.78
C TRP A 881 23.34 -16.09 -7.67
N ARG A 882 23.17 -16.70 -6.50
CA ARG A 882 23.16 -18.18 -6.40
C ARG A 882 22.01 -18.79 -7.21
N PHE A 883 20.86 -18.12 -7.35
CA PHE A 883 19.82 -18.56 -8.26
C PHE A 883 20.25 -18.35 -9.72
N LEU A 884 20.56 -17.11 -10.12
CA LEU A 884 20.86 -16.75 -11.51
C LEU A 884 22.06 -17.52 -12.07
N ASP A 885 23.15 -17.68 -11.31
CA ASP A 885 24.36 -18.41 -11.75
C ASP A 885 24.13 -19.92 -12.00
N ASN A 886 23.00 -20.47 -11.52
CA ASN A 886 22.64 -21.87 -11.74
C ASN A 886 21.42 -22.04 -12.66
N PHE A 887 20.54 -21.04 -12.75
CA PHE A 887 19.21 -21.15 -13.35
C PHE A 887 18.81 -19.94 -14.22
N GLY A 888 19.72 -19.01 -14.50
CA GLY A 888 19.47 -17.86 -15.38
C GLY A 888 19.21 -18.27 -16.83
N ASN A 889 20.03 -19.17 -17.36
CA ASN A 889 19.85 -19.76 -18.70
C ASN A 889 19.01 -21.05 -18.69
N ILE A 890 17.97 -21.12 -17.84
CA ILE A 890 17.07 -22.27 -17.78
C ILE A 890 16.17 -22.36 -19.04
N ASP A 891 15.72 -23.56 -19.40
CA ASP A 891 14.87 -23.77 -20.59
C ASP A 891 13.58 -22.92 -20.55
N ASN A 892 13.08 -22.55 -21.73
CA ASN A 892 11.90 -21.69 -21.87
C ASN A 892 10.60 -22.32 -21.32
N ILE A 893 10.46 -23.65 -21.28
CA ILE A 893 9.30 -24.30 -20.67
C ILE A 893 9.30 -24.03 -19.17
N VAL A 894 10.44 -24.22 -18.50
CA VAL A 894 10.61 -24.01 -17.06
C VAL A 894 10.60 -22.53 -16.71
N TYR A 895 11.26 -21.68 -17.49
CA TYR A 895 11.22 -20.23 -17.32
C TYR A 895 9.79 -19.68 -17.38
N ASN A 896 8.96 -20.15 -18.31
CA ASN A 896 7.54 -19.77 -18.36
C ASN A 896 6.75 -20.33 -17.16
N GLU A 897 7.05 -21.54 -16.68
CA GLU A 897 6.43 -22.07 -15.46
C GLU A 897 6.77 -21.22 -14.23
N LEU A 898 8.00 -20.70 -14.13
CA LEU A 898 8.40 -19.79 -13.04
C LEU A 898 7.61 -18.47 -13.06
N LYS A 899 7.17 -17.97 -14.22
CA LYS A 899 6.33 -16.76 -14.31
C LYS A 899 4.96 -16.97 -13.66
N GLU A 900 4.38 -18.16 -13.87
CA GLU A 900 3.10 -18.57 -13.32
C GLU A 900 3.20 -19.03 -11.85
N LYS A 901 4.35 -19.60 -11.47
CA LYS A 901 4.61 -20.23 -10.15
C LYS A 901 5.95 -19.76 -9.57
N PRO A 902 6.05 -18.48 -9.13
CA PRO A 902 7.29 -17.89 -8.62
C PRO A 902 7.93 -18.66 -7.46
N LEU A 903 7.15 -19.44 -6.69
CA LEU A 903 7.66 -20.31 -5.64
C LEU A 903 8.74 -21.30 -6.13
N GLY A 904 8.77 -21.63 -7.42
CA GLY A 904 9.81 -22.46 -8.04
C GLY A 904 11.23 -21.89 -7.90
N ILE A 905 11.39 -20.56 -7.83
CA ILE A 905 12.71 -19.92 -7.60
C ILE A 905 13.26 -20.33 -6.22
N HIS A 906 12.42 -20.23 -5.18
CA HIS A 906 12.77 -20.61 -3.82
C HIS A 906 13.01 -22.13 -3.68
N PHE A 907 12.24 -22.94 -4.41
CA PHE A 907 12.43 -24.39 -4.42
C PHE A 907 13.78 -24.77 -5.03
N LEU A 908 14.11 -24.25 -6.22
CA LEU A 908 15.41 -24.46 -6.87
C LEU A 908 16.58 -24.01 -5.98
N LEU A 909 16.44 -22.89 -5.26
CA LEU A 909 17.43 -22.39 -4.30
C LEU A 909 17.66 -23.32 -3.10
N ASP A 910 16.60 -23.90 -2.52
CA ASP A 910 16.69 -24.71 -1.31
C ASP A 910 17.34 -26.09 -1.57
N THR A 911 17.31 -26.61 -2.82
CA THR A 911 17.92 -27.92 -3.19
C THR A 911 19.37 -28.08 -2.76
N LYS A 912 20.16 -26.98 -2.74
CA LYS A 912 21.58 -27.01 -2.36
C LYS A 912 21.84 -26.91 -0.85
N THR A 913 20.80 -26.72 -0.03
CA THR A 913 20.93 -26.54 1.43
C THR A 913 20.67 -27.80 2.25
N LEU A 914 20.19 -28.86 1.60
CA LEU A 914 19.74 -30.09 2.24
C LEU A 914 20.79 -31.22 2.14
N PRO A 915 20.77 -32.22 3.04
CA PRO A 915 21.69 -33.35 3.00
C PRO A 915 21.53 -34.18 1.71
N LYS A 916 22.55 -34.18 0.85
CA LYS A 916 22.51 -34.72 -0.53
C LYS A 916 22.25 -36.23 -0.68
N ASN A 917 22.13 -36.99 0.41
CA ASN A 917 22.13 -38.46 0.37
C ASN A 917 20.78 -39.07 0.83
N SER A 918 19.68 -38.32 0.75
CA SER A 918 18.36 -38.75 1.21
C SER A 918 17.42 -38.91 0.01
N ILE A 919 17.09 -40.17 -0.33
CA ILE A 919 16.33 -40.56 -1.54
C ILE A 919 14.94 -39.91 -1.65
N GLU A 920 14.40 -39.36 -0.56
CA GLU A 920 13.08 -38.75 -0.52
C GLU A 920 13.09 -37.21 -0.77
N MET A 921 14.30 -36.63 -0.90
CA MET A 921 14.53 -35.22 -1.23
C MET A 921 14.61 -35.03 -2.75
N PHE A 922 14.43 -33.78 -3.19
CA PHE A 922 14.57 -33.37 -4.58
C PHE A 922 15.86 -32.58 -4.75
N ASP A 923 16.66 -32.97 -5.74
CA ASP A 923 17.78 -32.16 -6.22
C ASP A 923 17.33 -31.09 -7.24
N ALA A 924 18.28 -30.43 -7.89
CA ALA A 924 17.97 -29.38 -8.86
C ALA A 924 17.30 -29.93 -10.13
N ASP A 925 17.73 -31.09 -10.62
CA ASP A 925 17.24 -31.68 -11.86
C ASP A 925 15.81 -32.23 -11.66
N ASP A 926 15.54 -32.81 -10.49
CA ASP A 926 14.19 -33.16 -10.07
C ASP A 926 13.23 -31.96 -10.07
N VAL A 927 13.66 -30.82 -9.51
CA VAL A 927 12.81 -29.61 -9.47
C VAL A 927 12.63 -29.01 -10.87
N ILE A 928 13.64 -29.07 -11.73
CA ILE A 928 13.55 -28.68 -13.14
C ILE A 928 12.50 -29.54 -13.88
N GLU A 929 12.55 -30.87 -13.72
CA GLU A 929 11.57 -31.78 -14.34
C GLU A 929 10.16 -31.62 -13.74
N ILE A 930 10.06 -31.32 -12.44
CA ILE A 930 8.78 -30.99 -11.77
C ILE A 930 8.14 -29.73 -12.39
N LEU A 931 8.93 -28.68 -12.60
CA LEU A 931 8.46 -27.45 -13.24
C LEU A 931 8.11 -27.68 -14.72
N ALA A 932 8.97 -28.40 -15.46
CA ALA A 932 8.71 -28.72 -16.87
C ALA A 932 7.42 -29.54 -17.07
N SER A 933 7.02 -30.35 -16.09
CA SER A 933 5.78 -31.16 -16.10
C SER A 933 4.49 -30.35 -15.93
N LYS A 934 4.57 -29.07 -15.54
CA LYS A 934 3.42 -28.17 -15.33
C LYS A 934 2.33 -28.75 -14.41
N LEU A 935 2.70 -29.00 -13.15
CA LEU A 935 1.78 -29.47 -12.10
C LEU A 935 0.52 -28.58 -12.00
N PRO A 936 -0.66 -29.13 -11.67
CA PRO A 936 -1.94 -28.44 -11.89
C PRO A 936 -2.09 -27.08 -11.18
N SER A 937 -1.50 -26.91 -9.99
CA SER A 937 -1.57 -25.67 -9.23
C SER A 937 -0.27 -25.40 -8.47
N GLU A 938 0.00 -24.14 -8.11
CA GLU A 938 1.16 -23.78 -7.27
C GLU A 938 1.14 -24.51 -5.90
N SER A 939 -0.04 -24.94 -5.45
CA SER A 939 -0.19 -25.69 -4.19
C SER A 939 0.40 -27.10 -4.22
N HIS A 940 0.46 -27.72 -5.41
CA HIS A 940 1.22 -28.94 -5.60
C HIS A 940 2.71 -28.67 -5.41
N LEU A 941 3.24 -27.68 -6.13
CA LEU A 941 4.65 -27.29 -6.08
C LEU A 941 5.09 -26.89 -4.66
N GLY A 942 4.26 -26.10 -3.97
CA GLY A 942 4.51 -25.67 -2.60
C GLY A 942 4.46 -26.82 -1.57
N THR A 943 3.64 -27.84 -1.80
CA THR A 943 3.66 -29.06 -0.99
C THR A 943 4.94 -29.85 -1.22
N LEU A 944 5.43 -29.97 -2.47
CA LEU A 944 6.71 -30.62 -2.75
C LEU A 944 7.91 -29.84 -2.16
N PHE A 945 7.86 -28.51 -2.21
CA PHE A 945 8.83 -27.64 -1.55
C PHE A 945 8.87 -27.88 -0.04
N GLN A 946 7.71 -27.93 0.64
CA GLN A 946 7.65 -28.23 2.07
C GLN A 946 8.02 -29.68 2.41
N LYS A 947 7.74 -30.64 1.51
CA LYS A 947 8.24 -32.03 1.58
C LYS A 947 9.77 -32.03 1.55
N ASN A 948 10.42 -31.27 0.66
CA ASN A 948 11.88 -31.26 0.58
C ASN A 948 12.52 -30.81 1.91
N ARG A 949 11.92 -29.79 2.56
CA ARG A 949 12.40 -29.20 3.82
C ARG A 949 12.10 -30.04 5.08
N LEU A 950 11.39 -31.16 4.94
CA LEU A 950 11.15 -32.14 6.01
C LEU A 950 12.17 -33.29 5.89
N THR A 951 12.95 -33.57 6.93
CA THR A 951 13.76 -34.81 6.99
C THR A 951 12.94 -35.95 7.58
N TRP A 952 13.32 -37.21 7.30
CA TRP A 952 12.70 -38.38 7.95
C TRP A 952 12.59 -38.25 9.48
N ALA A 953 13.70 -37.92 10.15
CA ALA A 953 13.73 -37.78 11.61
C ALA A 953 12.77 -36.68 12.13
N LYS A 954 12.65 -35.56 11.41
CA LYS A 954 11.68 -34.50 11.75
C LYS A 954 10.24 -34.97 11.50
N SER A 955 10.00 -35.68 10.40
CA SER A 955 8.67 -36.20 10.03
C SER A 955 8.16 -37.20 11.08
N ILE A 956 8.98 -38.20 11.44
CA ILE A 956 8.63 -39.23 12.42
C ILE A 956 8.30 -38.62 13.79
N LYS A 957 9.15 -37.69 14.28
CA LYS A 957 8.93 -37.03 15.57
C LYS A 957 7.66 -36.18 15.60
N ASN A 958 7.35 -35.50 14.51
CA ASN A 958 6.28 -34.50 14.47
C ASN A 958 4.93 -35.06 14.02
N TYR A 959 4.88 -36.23 13.37
CA TYR A 959 3.62 -36.83 12.90
C TYR A 959 2.56 -36.98 14.01
N PRO A 960 2.83 -37.67 15.15
CA PRO A 960 1.83 -37.82 16.22
C PRO A 960 1.55 -36.52 17.02
N VAL A 961 2.29 -35.44 16.75
CA VAL A 961 2.10 -34.12 17.38
C VAL A 961 1.19 -33.24 16.54
N ASN A 962 1.29 -33.35 15.20
CA ASN A 962 0.59 -32.47 14.26
C ASN A 962 -0.66 -33.10 13.63
N ILE A 963 -0.84 -34.42 13.76
CA ILE A 963 -1.90 -35.20 13.13
C ILE A 963 -2.55 -36.08 14.21
N GLU A 964 -3.87 -35.97 14.34
CA GLU A 964 -4.66 -36.70 15.33
C GLU A 964 -4.78 -38.17 14.89
N ILE A 965 -4.30 -39.12 15.69
CA ILE A 965 -4.38 -40.55 15.39
C ILE A 965 -5.46 -41.17 16.26
N ILE A 966 -6.47 -41.76 15.62
CA ILE A 966 -7.60 -42.40 16.29
C ILE A 966 -7.49 -43.93 16.05
N PRO A 967 -7.15 -44.74 17.06
CA PRO A 967 -6.94 -46.17 16.88
C PRO A 967 -8.26 -46.91 16.61
N LEU A 968 -8.28 -47.73 15.57
CA LEU A 968 -9.40 -48.66 15.30
C LEU A 968 -9.25 -49.94 16.12
N SER A 969 -10.35 -50.46 16.65
CA SER A 969 -10.41 -51.84 17.17
C SER A 969 -10.39 -52.87 16.05
N LYS A 970 -10.02 -54.13 16.36
CA LYS A 970 -10.05 -55.26 15.40
C LYS A 970 -11.40 -55.41 14.67
N ASN A 971 -12.52 -55.23 15.39
CA ASN A 971 -13.85 -55.30 14.79
C ASN A 971 -14.13 -54.15 13.81
N GLN A 972 -13.67 -52.93 14.13
CA GLN A 972 -13.78 -51.78 13.21
C GLN A 972 -12.86 -51.95 12.00
N LEU A 973 -11.63 -52.46 12.18
CA LEU A 973 -10.72 -52.80 11.10
C LEU A 973 -11.33 -53.86 10.17
N LYS A 974 -11.97 -54.91 10.72
CA LYS A 974 -12.67 -55.94 9.94
C LYS A 974 -13.83 -55.36 9.12
N SER A 975 -14.67 -54.55 9.75
CA SER A 975 -15.79 -53.86 9.07
C SER A 975 -15.29 -52.92 7.96
N LEU A 976 -14.17 -52.24 8.16
CA LEU A 976 -13.52 -51.41 7.15
C LEU A 976 -12.89 -52.24 6.02
N TYR A 977 -12.28 -53.39 6.35
CA TYR A 977 -11.69 -54.32 5.38
C TYR A 977 -12.74 -55.01 4.49
N GLU A 978 -13.91 -55.35 5.03
CA GLU A 978 -15.00 -56.02 4.30
C GLU A 978 -15.90 -55.03 3.51
N ARG A 979 -15.68 -53.71 3.67
CA ARG A 979 -16.47 -52.64 3.05
C ARG A 979 -16.47 -52.76 1.51
N HIS A 980 -17.68 -52.83 0.94
CA HIS A 980 -17.99 -53.01 -0.49
C HIS A 980 -17.65 -54.39 -1.11
N PHE A 981 -17.47 -55.45 -0.31
CA PHE A 981 -17.29 -56.82 -0.86
C PHE A 981 -18.52 -57.36 -1.60
N ASP A 982 -19.71 -56.90 -1.24
CA ASP A 982 -20.99 -57.21 -1.89
C ASP A 982 -21.00 -56.89 -3.39
N LEU A 983 -20.34 -55.79 -3.79
CA LEU A 983 -20.19 -55.39 -5.21
C LEU A 983 -19.43 -56.42 -6.05
N PHE A 984 -18.70 -57.34 -5.42
CA PHE A 984 -17.86 -58.33 -6.08
C PHE A 984 -18.45 -59.75 -6.10
N ALA A 985 -19.67 -59.95 -5.59
CA ALA A 985 -20.29 -61.28 -5.49
C ALA A 985 -20.34 -62.06 -6.83
N ASN A 986 -20.53 -61.36 -7.95
CA ASN A 986 -20.59 -61.94 -9.30
C ASN A 986 -19.35 -61.64 -10.16
N ILE A 987 -18.25 -61.19 -9.55
CA ILE A 987 -17.03 -60.77 -10.26
C ILE A 987 -15.96 -61.88 -10.16
N SER A 988 -15.04 -61.94 -11.14
CA SER A 988 -13.98 -62.96 -11.15
C SER A 988 -13.15 -62.94 -9.85
N LYS A 989 -12.83 -64.12 -9.31
CA LYS A 989 -12.03 -64.28 -8.10
C LYS A 989 -10.67 -63.55 -8.18
N ARG A 990 -10.07 -63.48 -9.37
CA ARG A 990 -8.82 -62.74 -9.61
C ARG A 990 -9.00 -61.23 -9.44
N THR A 991 -10.10 -60.68 -9.96
CA THR A 991 -10.44 -59.25 -9.83
C THR A 991 -10.81 -58.91 -8.38
N PHE A 992 -11.62 -59.74 -7.72
CA PHE A 992 -11.95 -59.53 -6.30
C PHE A 992 -10.72 -59.61 -5.38
N ASN A 993 -9.82 -60.58 -5.62
CA ASN A 993 -8.54 -60.65 -4.90
C ASN A 993 -7.67 -59.39 -5.10
N SER A 994 -7.77 -58.73 -6.26
CA SER A 994 -7.06 -57.47 -6.52
C SER A 994 -7.63 -56.31 -5.68
N TYR A 995 -8.94 -56.26 -5.46
CA TYR A 995 -9.57 -55.31 -4.52
C TYR A 995 -9.17 -55.62 -3.06
N LYS A 996 -9.25 -56.90 -2.66
CA LYS A 996 -8.87 -57.35 -1.31
C LYS A 996 -7.43 -56.98 -0.93
N GLY A 997 -6.48 -57.14 -1.85
CA GLY A 997 -5.06 -56.82 -1.63
C GLY A 997 -4.69 -55.34 -1.79
N SER A 998 -5.64 -54.45 -2.07
CA SER A 998 -5.40 -53.01 -2.23
C SER A 998 -5.76 -52.24 -0.96
N ASN A 999 -4.96 -51.24 -0.59
CA ASN A 999 -5.34 -50.31 0.48
C ASN A 999 -6.52 -49.47 0.02
N ARG A 1000 -7.43 -49.19 0.96
CA ARG A 1000 -8.63 -48.39 0.74
C ARG A 1000 -8.69 -47.33 1.83
N LEU A 1001 -8.73 -46.09 1.39
CA LEU A 1001 -8.78 -44.88 2.20
C LEU A 1001 -10.12 -44.20 1.93
N PHE A 1002 -10.87 -43.88 2.98
CA PHE A 1002 -12.14 -43.19 2.92
C PHE A 1002 -11.99 -41.84 3.61
N VAL A 1003 -12.23 -40.75 2.87
CA VAL A 1003 -11.92 -39.38 3.30
C VAL A 1003 -13.19 -38.57 3.45
N LYS A 1004 -13.28 -37.81 4.55
CA LYS A 1004 -14.28 -36.76 4.78
C LYS A 1004 -13.56 -35.43 4.88
N ILE A 1005 -13.98 -34.42 4.11
CA ILE A 1005 -13.36 -33.09 4.13
C ILE A 1005 -14.42 -32.05 4.49
N ASN A 1006 -14.21 -31.37 5.61
CA ASN A 1006 -14.98 -30.20 6.01
C ASN A 1006 -14.16 -28.94 5.71
N CYS A 1007 -14.64 -28.12 4.77
CA CYS A 1007 -14.00 -26.87 4.36
C CYS A 1007 -14.65 -25.69 5.09
N TYR A 1008 -13.86 -24.86 5.75
CA TYR A 1008 -14.32 -23.69 6.49
C TYR A 1008 -13.71 -22.40 5.96
N GLU A 1009 -14.48 -21.32 5.93
CA GLU A 1009 -14.01 -19.95 5.70
C GLU A 1009 -14.52 -19.07 6.84
N SER A 1010 -13.65 -18.25 7.42
CA SER A 1010 -13.97 -17.43 8.61
C SER A 1010 -14.66 -18.18 9.77
N GLY A 1011 -14.42 -19.49 9.89
CA GLY A 1011 -15.02 -20.37 10.90
C GLY A 1011 -16.37 -21.02 10.54
N VAL A 1012 -16.96 -20.67 9.39
CA VAL A 1012 -18.22 -21.25 8.89
C VAL A 1012 -17.93 -22.34 7.86
N LEU A 1013 -18.67 -23.46 7.89
CA LEU A 1013 -18.55 -24.55 6.91
C LEU A 1013 -19.09 -24.08 5.54
N VAL A 1014 -18.23 -23.95 4.54
CA VAL A 1014 -18.57 -23.36 3.23
C VAL A 1014 -18.95 -24.38 2.16
N GLU A 1015 -18.67 -25.66 2.38
CA GLU A 1015 -19.01 -26.75 1.46
C GLU A 1015 -19.69 -27.90 2.22
N PRO A 1016 -20.66 -28.61 1.63
CA PRO A 1016 -21.10 -29.90 2.15
C PRO A 1016 -19.90 -30.82 2.39
N THR A 1017 -19.92 -31.62 3.45
CA THR A 1017 -18.84 -32.57 3.76
C THR A 1017 -18.50 -33.42 2.54
N ILE A 1018 -17.30 -33.21 1.98
CA ILE A 1018 -16.88 -33.88 0.76
C ILE A 1018 -16.48 -35.30 1.13
N LEU A 1019 -17.06 -36.30 0.46
CA LEU A 1019 -16.80 -37.73 0.67
C LEU A 1019 -16.07 -38.29 -0.56
N GLU A 1020 -14.83 -38.73 -0.37
CA GLU A 1020 -13.99 -39.29 -1.44
C GLU A 1020 -13.25 -40.52 -0.97
N ASN A 1021 -13.19 -41.54 -1.83
CA ASN A 1021 -12.53 -42.80 -1.52
C ASN A 1021 -11.37 -43.03 -2.48
N TYR A 1022 -10.30 -43.66 -2.00
CA TYR A 1022 -9.07 -43.87 -2.77
C TYR A 1022 -8.63 -45.32 -2.67
N LEU A 1023 -8.11 -45.84 -3.76
CA LEU A 1023 -7.55 -47.19 -3.87
C LEU A 1023 -6.05 -47.11 -4.17
N SER A 1024 -5.22 -47.85 -3.43
CA SER A 1024 -3.79 -47.94 -3.78
C SER A 1024 -3.57 -48.77 -5.04
N GLY A 1025 -2.40 -48.59 -5.67
CA GLY A 1025 -2.00 -49.36 -6.85
C GLY A 1025 -2.12 -48.62 -8.19
N TYR A 1026 -1.67 -49.31 -9.24
CA TYR A 1026 -1.48 -48.79 -10.59
C TYR A 1026 -2.82 -48.53 -11.33
N LYS A 1027 -2.81 -47.53 -12.22
CA LYS A 1027 -3.92 -47.17 -13.13
C LYS A 1027 -4.61 -48.39 -13.75
N THR A 1028 -3.84 -49.29 -14.35
CA THR A 1028 -4.36 -50.49 -15.05
C THR A 1028 -5.04 -51.51 -14.13
N THR A 1029 -4.75 -51.50 -12.82
CA THR A 1029 -5.45 -52.31 -11.81
C THR A 1029 -6.75 -51.63 -11.40
N ALA A 1030 -6.71 -50.31 -11.14
CA ALA A 1030 -7.89 -49.53 -10.79
C ALA A 1030 -8.93 -49.54 -11.93
N GLU A 1031 -8.53 -49.34 -13.19
CA GLU A 1031 -9.40 -49.41 -14.37
C GLU A 1031 -10.08 -50.77 -14.54
N LYS A 1032 -9.39 -51.88 -14.24
CA LYS A 1032 -9.97 -53.23 -14.24
C LYS A 1032 -11.00 -53.41 -13.13
N LEU A 1033 -10.76 -52.80 -11.97
CA LEU A 1033 -11.69 -52.84 -10.84
C LEU A 1033 -12.94 -52.01 -11.11
N TYR A 1034 -12.81 -50.79 -11.64
CA TYR A 1034 -13.97 -49.96 -11.99
C TYR A 1034 -14.77 -50.52 -13.18
N SER A 1035 -14.10 -51.13 -14.15
CA SER A 1035 -14.79 -51.83 -15.26
C SER A 1035 -15.61 -53.03 -14.77
N ALA A 1036 -15.14 -53.72 -13.73
CA ALA A 1036 -15.83 -54.88 -13.16
C ALA A 1036 -16.91 -54.48 -12.15
N ALA A 1037 -16.66 -53.45 -11.32
CA ALA A 1037 -17.57 -52.93 -10.30
C ALA A 1037 -17.80 -51.41 -10.49
N PRO A 1038 -18.63 -50.98 -11.46
CA PRO A 1038 -18.83 -49.55 -11.78
C PRO A 1038 -19.35 -48.70 -10.61
N ASN A 1039 -20.11 -49.32 -9.70
CA ASN A 1039 -20.66 -48.66 -8.51
C ASN A 1039 -19.59 -48.09 -7.57
N LEU A 1040 -18.34 -48.59 -7.61
CA LEU A 1040 -17.22 -47.98 -6.88
C LEU A 1040 -17.03 -46.51 -7.25
N LYS A 1041 -17.11 -46.14 -8.54
CA LYS A 1041 -17.08 -44.73 -8.95
C LYS A 1041 -18.45 -44.06 -8.84
N ALA A 1042 -19.49 -44.72 -9.35
CA ALA A 1042 -20.80 -44.09 -9.51
C ALA A 1042 -21.57 -43.84 -8.20
N GLN A 1043 -21.36 -44.67 -7.17
CA GLN A 1043 -22.11 -44.64 -5.90
C GLN A 1043 -21.22 -44.50 -4.67
N HIS A 1044 -19.95 -44.91 -4.75
CA HIS A 1044 -19.01 -44.86 -3.63
C HIS A 1044 -17.81 -43.95 -3.89
N HIS A 1045 -17.91 -43.02 -4.85
CA HIS A 1045 -16.97 -41.90 -5.04
C HIS A 1045 -15.48 -42.28 -4.97
N PHE A 1046 -15.09 -43.41 -5.58
CA PHE A 1046 -13.69 -43.76 -5.71
C PHE A 1046 -13.00 -42.85 -6.74
N VAL A 1047 -12.11 -41.99 -6.26
CA VAL A 1047 -11.36 -40.99 -7.03
C VAL A 1047 -10.00 -41.57 -7.46
N ASP A 1048 -9.59 -41.22 -8.67
CA ASP A 1048 -8.25 -41.46 -9.21
C ASP A 1048 -7.71 -40.13 -9.75
N PRO A 1049 -6.38 -39.98 -9.91
CA PRO A 1049 -5.79 -38.80 -10.52
C PRO A 1049 -6.36 -38.53 -11.93
N ASP A 1050 -6.66 -37.25 -12.20
CA ASP A 1050 -7.11 -36.74 -13.50
C ASP A 1050 -6.03 -36.93 -14.59
N ASP A 1051 -4.78 -36.62 -14.24
CA ASP A 1051 -3.60 -36.74 -15.07
C ASP A 1051 -2.55 -37.64 -14.37
N TRP A 1052 -2.43 -38.87 -14.85
CA TRP A 1052 -1.46 -39.86 -14.34
C TRP A 1052 0.00 -39.60 -14.73
N GLY A 1053 0.26 -38.62 -15.60
CA GLY A 1053 1.59 -38.07 -15.83
C GLY A 1053 1.95 -37.09 -14.72
N LYS A 1054 1.13 -36.05 -14.54
CA LYS A 1054 1.33 -35.03 -13.49
C LYS A 1054 1.28 -35.63 -12.08
N PHE A 1055 0.43 -36.61 -11.84
CA PHE A 1055 0.43 -37.36 -10.58
C PHE A 1055 1.75 -38.08 -10.32
N ARG A 1056 2.37 -38.69 -11.34
CA ARG A 1056 3.69 -39.32 -11.19
C ARG A 1056 4.80 -38.30 -10.94
N THR A 1057 4.70 -37.11 -11.51
CA THR A 1057 5.58 -35.99 -11.14
C THR A 1057 5.35 -35.52 -9.71
N PHE A 1058 4.09 -35.37 -9.27
CA PHE A 1058 3.78 -34.99 -7.89
C PHE A 1058 4.26 -36.03 -6.89
N ALA A 1059 4.04 -37.31 -7.19
CA ALA A 1059 4.49 -38.44 -6.38
C ALA A 1059 5.99 -38.78 -6.57
N ARG A 1060 6.78 -37.90 -7.19
CA ARG A 1060 8.23 -38.10 -7.36
C ARG A 1060 8.93 -38.16 -6.00
N ASN A 1061 9.94 -39.02 -5.93
CA ASN A 1061 10.72 -39.33 -4.73
C ASN A 1061 9.83 -39.65 -3.52
N ALA A 1062 8.70 -40.31 -3.79
CA ALA A 1062 7.87 -40.98 -2.80
C ALA A 1062 8.48 -42.37 -2.54
N PHE A 1063 9.43 -42.42 -1.62
CA PHE A 1063 10.05 -43.65 -1.13
C PHE A 1063 9.81 -43.77 0.36
N ASP A 1064 9.78 -45.00 0.90
CA ASP A 1064 9.86 -45.22 2.35
C ASP A 1064 11.32 -45.27 2.83
N ASP A 1065 11.54 -45.71 4.08
CA ASP A 1065 12.87 -45.83 4.69
C ASP A 1065 13.65 -47.09 4.25
N ALA A 1066 13.00 -48.05 3.57
CA ALA A 1066 13.68 -49.17 2.91
C ALA A 1066 14.11 -48.81 1.47
N GLY A 1067 13.53 -47.76 0.90
CA GLY A 1067 13.74 -47.33 -0.48
C GLY A 1067 12.70 -47.87 -1.47
N ASP A 1068 11.63 -48.52 -0.99
CA ASP A 1068 10.55 -48.99 -1.84
C ASP A 1068 9.69 -47.81 -2.31
N SER A 1069 9.24 -47.86 -3.57
CA SER A 1069 8.44 -46.78 -4.15
C SER A 1069 7.01 -46.79 -3.62
N ARG A 1070 6.61 -45.65 -3.04
CA ARG A 1070 5.30 -45.36 -2.43
C ARG A 1070 4.49 -44.35 -3.24
N PHE A 1071 4.76 -44.24 -4.54
CA PHE A 1071 4.17 -43.22 -5.41
C PHE A 1071 2.65 -43.41 -5.64
N ASN A 1072 2.15 -44.64 -5.51
CA ASN A 1072 0.76 -45.02 -5.80
C ASN A 1072 -0.10 -45.23 -4.54
N GLU A 1073 0.39 -44.77 -3.39
CA GLU A 1073 -0.33 -44.84 -2.11
C GLU A 1073 -1.54 -43.90 -2.06
N THR A 1074 -2.51 -44.28 -1.25
CA THR A 1074 -3.82 -43.65 -1.14
C THR A 1074 -3.76 -42.18 -0.72
N GLU A 1075 -2.94 -41.83 0.26
CA GLU A 1075 -2.82 -40.48 0.80
C GLU A 1075 -2.11 -39.53 -0.18
N VAL A 1076 -1.21 -40.05 -1.02
CA VAL A 1076 -0.54 -39.27 -2.08
C VAL A 1076 -1.53 -38.95 -3.20
N LYS A 1077 -2.37 -39.92 -3.60
CA LYS A 1077 -3.50 -39.69 -4.54
C LYS A 1077 -4.49 -38.68 -3.98
N PHE A 1078 -4.86 -38.82 -2.71
CA PHE A 1078 -5.74 -37.87 -2.01
C PHE A 1078 -5.15 -36.46 -2.01
N LEU A 1079 -3.89 -36.27 -1.62
CA LEU A 1079 -3.30 -34.92 -1.57
C LEU A 1079 -3.18 -34.26 -2.94
N TYR A 1080 -2.86 -35.04 -3.98
CA TYR A 1080 -2.90 -34.56 -5.37
C TYR A 1080 -4.31 -34.06 -5.73
N ASN A 1081 -5.34 -34.89 -5.52
CA ASN A 1081 -6.72 -34.48 -5.79
C ASN A 1081 -7.17 -33.28 -4.94
N PHE A 1082 -6.79 -33.24 -3.66
CA PHE A 1082 -7.08 -32.16 -2.72
C PHE A 1082 -6.49 -30.82 -3.17
N PHE A 1083 -5.24 -30.78 -3.65
CA PHE A 1083 -4.61 -29.55 -4.15
C PHE A 1083 -5.06 -29.13 -5.56
N ALA A 1084 -5.65 -30.05 -6.33
CA ALA A 1084 -6.35 -29.71 -7.56
C ALA A 1084 -7.76 -29.12 -7.26
N ASN A 1085 -8.54 -29.82 -6.44
CA ASN A 1085 -10.00 -29.66 -6.41
C ASN A 1085 -10.57 -29.04 -5.13
N HIS A 1086 -9.83 -29.01 -4.01
CA HIS A 1086 -10.39 -28.65 -2.69
C HIS A 1086 -9.67 -27.54 -1.93
N PHE A 1087 -8.34 -27.42 -2.04
CA PHE A 1087 -7.54 -26.49 -1.24
C PHE A 1087 -7.85 -24.99 -1.48
N HIS A 1088 -8.49 -24.66 -2.60
CA HIS A 1088 -8.96 -23.30 -2.88
C HIS A 1088 -10.26 -22.94 -2.12
N LYS A 1089 -11.04 -23.93 -1.66
CA LYS A 1089 -12.43 -23.76 -1.18
C LYS A 1089 -12.62 -23.10 0.19
N GLY A 1090 -11.57 -22.96 1.01
CA GLY A 1090 -11.66 -22.33 2.32
C GLY A 1090 -10.30 -22.01 2.95
N ASN A 1091 -10.30 -21.44 4.15
CA ASN A 1091 -9.11 -21.09 4.92
C ASN A 1091 -8.76 -22.09 6.03
N ARG A 1092 -9.69 -22.96 6.43
CA ARG A 1092 -9.46 -24.06 7.36
C ARG A 1092 -10.09 -25.34 6.85
N PHE A 1093 -9.37 -26.46 6.95
CA PHE A 1093 -9.83 -27.78 6.51
C PHE A 1093 -9.73 -28.77 7.65
N VAL A 1094 -10.80 -29.52 7.93
CA VAL A 1094 -10.77 -30.68 8.81
C VAL A 1094 -10.97 -31.92 7.95
N VAL A 1095 -9.94 -32.75 7.86
CA VAL A 1095 -9.86 -33.93 7.00
C VAL A 1095 -9.82 -35.18 7.87
N GLU A 1096 -10.86 -36.00 7.80
CA GLU A 1096 -10.92 -37.30 8.48
C GLU A 1096 -10.63 -38.42 7.49
N MET A 1097 -9.71 -39.33 7.84
CA MET A 1097 -9.11 -40.31 6.95
C MET A 1097 -9.22 -41.71 7.57
N GLU A 1098 -10.21 -42.51 7.15
CA GLU A 1098 -10.35 -43.92 7.53
C GLU A 1098 -9.54 -44.80 6.58
N SER A 1099 -8.49 -45.48 7.07
CA SER A 1099 -7.62 -46.33 6.24
C SER A 1099 -7.50 -47.75 6.80
N ILE A 1100 -7.49 -48.73 5.91
CA ILE A 1100 -7.26 -50.15 6.27
C ILE A 1100 -5.80 -50.34 6.72
N LEU A 1101 -4.85 -49.71 6.03
CA LEU A 1101 -3.45 -49.69 6.45
C LEU A 1101 -3.13 -48.47 7.31
N TYR A 1102 -2.24 -48.64 8.28
CA TYR A 1102 -1.59 -47.54 8.97
C TYR A 1102 -0.68 -46.77 8.00
N THR A 1103 -0.67 -45.44 8.09
CA THR A 1103 -0.01 -44.60 7.08
C THR A 1103 1.51 -44.82 7.03
N CYS A 1104 2.04 -45.04 5.82
CA CYS A 1104 3.47 -45.24 5.63
C CYS A 1104 4.24 -43.93 5.87
N ARG A 1105 5.53 -44.01 6.21
CA ARG A 1105 6.32 -42.82 6.58
C ARG A 1105 6.31 -41.73 5.50
N ASN A 1106 6.30 -42.11 4.22
CA ASN A 1106 6.21 -41.17 3.11
C ASN A 1106 4.89 -40.38 3.13
N CYS A 1107 3.76 -41.08 3.30
CA CYS A 1107 2.45 -40.45 3.43
C CYS A 1107 2.39 -39.48 4.64
N GLN A 1108 2.95 -39.88 5.79
CA GLN A 1108 3.10 -39.00 6.96
C GLN A 1108 3.85 -37.70 6.64
N LYS A 1109 4.90 -37.79 5.79
CA LYS A 1109 5.70 -36.64 5.34
C LYS A 1109 4.92 -35.73 4.38
N TYR A 1110 4.17 -36.31 3.45
CA TYR A 1110 3.28 -35.58 2.53
C TYR A 1110 2.16 -34.84 3.28
N LEU A 1111 1.50 -35.46 4.26
CA LEU A 1111 0.47 -34.84 5.09
C LEU A 1111 1.03 -33.64 5.89
N GLN A 1112 2.19 -33.80 6.53
CA GLN A 1112 2.85 -32.69 7.23
C GLN A 1112 3.32 -31.57 6.28
N ALA A 1113 3.77 -31.90 5.07
CA ALA A 1113 4.13 -30.92 4.06
C ALA A 1113 2.91 -30.08 3.63
N ALA A 1114 1.74 -30.72 3.47
CA ALA A 1114 0.47 -30.06 3.19
C ALA A 1114 0.08 -29.08 4.31
N GLN A 1115 0.16 -29.48 5.59
CA GLN A 1115 -0.12 -28.58 6.72
C GLN A 1115 0.83 -27.36 6.75
N LYS A 1116 2.12 -27.57 6.49
CA LYS A 1116 3.10 -26.49 6.44
C LYS A 1116 2.85 -25.51 5.28
N TYR A 1117 2.54 -26.05 4.11
CA TYR A 1117 2.23 -25.22 2.95
C TYR A 1117 0.93 -24.43 3.17
N ALA A 1118 -0.11 -25.06 3.71
CA ALA A 1118 -1.33 -24.37 4.14
C ALA A 1118 -1.02 -23.21 5.07
N LYS A 1119 -0.21 -23.44 6.12
CA LYS A 1119 0.19 -22.39 7.06
C LYS A 1119 0.95 -21.24 6.40
N SER A 1120 1.80 -21.51 5.39
CA SER A 1120 2.47 -20.43 4.62
C SER A 1120 1.51 -19.59 3.77
N GLN A 1121 0.32 -20.10 3.46
CA GLN A 1121 -0.75 -19.42 2.74
C GLN A 1121 -1.82 -18.84 3.69
N ASN A 1122 -1.53 -18.71 4.99
CA ASN A 1122 -2.48 -18.32 6.05
C ASN A 1122 -3.70 -19.25 6.15
N LYS A 1123 -3.56 -20.52 5.76
CA LYS A 1123 -4.59 -21.56 5.86
C LYS A 1123 -4.23 -22.63 6.91
N ILE A 1124 -5.22 -23.39 7.37
CA ILE A 1124 -5.08 -24.46 8.36
C ILE A 1124 -5.56 -25.79 7.75
N ILE A 1125 -4.81 -26.87 7.93
CA ILE A 1125 -5.29 -28.23 7.66
C ILE A 1125 -5.11 -29.07 8.92
N GLU A 1126 -6.21 -29.62 9.42
CA GLU A 1126 -6.29 -30.56 10.54
C GLU A 1126 -6.57 -31.95 9.97
N PHE A 1127 -5.62 -32.87 10.13
CA PHE A 1127 -5.79 -34.27 9.73
C PHE A 1127 -6.13 -35.13 10.95
N LYS A 1128 -7.19 -35.94 10.82
CA LYS A 1128 -7.53 -37.04 11.73
C LYS A 1128 -7.39 -38.36 10.98
N PHE A 1129 -6.53 -39.25 11.46
CA PHE A 1129 -6.23 -40.52 10.81
C PHE A 1129 -6.77 -41.69 11.65
N LEU A 1130 -7.79 -42.37 11.12
CA LEU A 1130 -8.46 -43.50 11.73
C LEU A 1130 -7.90 -44.80 11.15
N ALA A 1131 -7.04 -45.49 11.89
CA ALA A 1131 -6.41 -46.76 11.47
C ALA A 1131 -6.01 -47.63 12.68
N HIS A 1132 -5.76 -48.92 12.45
CA HIS A 1132 -5.14 -49.79 13.47
C HIS A 1132 -3.61 -49.66 13.34
N THR A 1133 -2.89 -49.31 14.41
CA THR A 1133 -1.45 -48.98 14.35
C THR A 1133 -0.55 -50.14 13.90
N GLU A 1134 -0.96 -51.38 14.20
CA GLU A 1134 -0.24 -52.59 13.76
C GLU A 1134 -0.55 -53.03 12.32
N ALA A 1135 -1.54 -52.43 11.65
CA ALA A 1135 -1.96 -52.79 10.29
C ALA A 1135 -1.04 -52.16 9.22
N VAL A 1136 0.26 -52.45 9.26
CA VAL A 1136 1.27 -51.83 8.38
C VAL A 1136 1.28 -52.40 6.95
N ASP A 1137 0.73 -53.60 6.76
CA ASP A 1137 0.56 -54.27 5.47
C ASP A 1137 -0.69 -55.17 5.47
N MET A 1138 -1.02 -55.77 4.32
CA MET A 1138 -2.23 -56.60 4.18
C MET A 1138 -2.15 -57.94 4.92
N ASP A 1139 -0.96 -58.50 5.14
CA ASP A 1139 -0.81 -59.75 5.91
C ASP A 1139 -1.02 -59.49 7.41
N ALA A 1140 -0.58 -58.32 7.90
CA ALA A 1140 -0.88 -57.83 9.23
C ALA A 1140 -2.39 -57.59 9.41
N VAL A 1141 -3.06 -56.96 8.43
CA VAL A 1141 -4.53 -56.78 8.46
C VAL A 1141 -5.24 -58.12 8.60
N LEU A 1142 -4.89 -59.13 7.79
CA LEU A 1142 -5.51 -60.45 7.84
C LEU A 1142 -5.34 -61.10 9.23
N LYS A 1143 -4.12 -61.12 9.77
CA LYS A 1143 -3.82 -61.64 11.13
C LYS A 1143 -4.52 -60.87 12.27
N LEU A 1144 -4.94 -59.63 12.03
CA LEU A 1144 -5.64 -58.81 13.02
C LEU A 1144 -7.15 -59.05 13.03
N ILE A 1145 -7.74 -59.49 11.93
CA ILE A 1145 -9.21 -59.67 11.74
C ILE A 1145 -9.67 -61.13 11.70
N GLU A 1146 -8.71 -62.07 11.67
CA GLU A 1146 -8.83 -63.46 12.13
C GLU A 1146 -8.99 -63.52 13.67
#